data_AF-A0A835IRZ3-F1
#
_entry.id   AF-A0A835IRZ3-F1
#
_cell.length_a   1.000
_cell.length_b   1.000
_cell.length_c   1.000
_cell.angle_alpha   90.00
_cell.angle_beta   90.00
_cell.angle_gamma   90.00
#
_symmetry.space_group_name_H-M   'P 1'
#
loop_
_entity.id
_entity.type
_entity.pdbx_description
1 polymer ?
#
loop_
_entity_poly.entity_id
_entity_poly.type
_entity_poly.pdbx_seq_one_letter_code
_entity_poly.pdbx_strand_id
1 'polypeptide(L)'
;MNGYGLSKHCLGTLLPVPVVKELKYCNSHEWVKADGNSATVGITDHAQDHLGDVVYVELPEVGDVVTQGNQFGSVESVKATSDINSPISGKVVEVNEELSSSPGLVNASPFKKGWMIKVEMSDVGEVNSLMDSENLARQCAQLWVKTRESLGHPLGISSEPNHLVSKEVTRPATGEVLVEGLFSKQTRLKFEDLQWQRHLTLKEIPLREDGVCLSSCERICTTCFGGVNSMRFLVRVLAEDLPATIGKISFPKSSPCDGILSSTRLKKYPGPIRWVLALHGDVVVPFTFAGVLSGNVSCGLRNTPSATIKDRKKNILDASNSLAKSVGGHLVNHSTLIEEVVNLVESPIPILGEFNESFLELPEDLLIMVMQKHQKYFSIRDDDGRLLPYFIACRARYEDANFFYEMDLRKNFYDFRSHLKGVLFHEKLGTMLDKMTRVQNTVTKLSLAFGLNKDQLQVVQGAAMLAMADLSTAVVTEFTSISGIMARHYALKDGYSARLRENPIVVQFLMQKSLDALTSIFMVTAFDEFYDTIVSITLIELDNGSFFCCIFVRQIAEALFEIMLPRFSGDTLPKTDPGIVLAIADRLDTLVGLFGVGCQPTSTNDPLGLRRISYGLVQILVENDKNLDIRSSLEVAAEVQPIQVDHTVVDNVHQFVTRRLEQYLVDKGISPEVVRSILLERSNFPCLATKSAIKMEALSRGKLFPQVVEAYSRPTRIIRGKSLNADVEVSEAVFETRGERSMECFPGSIEVDDFVEASSQLLQPLDSFFNHVFVMVEDERVKMNRLALLKNIADLPKGIVDLSVLPGF
;
A
#
# COMPACT_ATOMS: atom_id res chain seq x y z
N MET A 1 -56.85 -1.09 -18.07
CA MET A 1 -57.32 -2.49 -17.94
C MET A 1 -56.55 -3.30 -18.98
N ASN A 2 -55.73 -4.32 -18.73
CA ASN A 2 -55.29 -5.15 -17.59
C ASN A 2 -53.81 -5.48 -17.90
N GLY A 3 -52.83 -5.47 -16.99
CA GLY A 3 -52.74 -6.28 -15.78
C GLY A 3 -51.67 -7.37 -15.97
N TYR A 4 -50.39 -7.02 -15.84
CA TYR A 4 -49.32 -7.95 -15.42
C TYR A 4 -48.38 -7.18 -14.49
N GLY A 5 -48.64 -7.32 -13.19
CA GLY A 5 -47.77 -6.81 -12.15
C GLY A 5 -46.48 -7.61 -12.14
N LEU A 6 -45.35 -6.92 -12.26
CA LEU A 6 -44.06 -7.46 -11.85
C LEU A 6 -44.17 -7.81 -10.37
N SER A 7 -44.05 -9.09 -10.06
CA SER A 7 -44.17 -9.57 -8.68
C SER A 7 -43.08 -8.94 -7.82
N LYS A 8 -43.47 -8.50 -6.61
CA LYS A 8 -42.57 -7.99 -5.56
C LYS A 8 -41.48 -9.00 -5.12
N HIS A 9 -41.47 -10.22 -5.67
CA HIS A 9 -40.50 -11.27 -5.34
C HIS A 9 -39.25 -11.29 -6.22
N CYS A 10 -39.22 -10.61 -7.38
CA CYS A 10 -38.07 -10.69 -8.30
C CYS A 10 -36.98 -9.61 -8.10
N LEU A 11 -37.22 -8.60 -7.26
CA LEU A 11 -36.23 -7.55 -6.94
C LEU A 11 -35.21 -7.97 -5.85
N GLY A 12 -35.33 -9.19 -5.30
CA GLY A 12 -34.55 -9.65 -4.15
C GLY A 12 -33.20 -10.32 -4.46
N THR A 13 -32.88 -10.64 -5.72
CA THR A 13 -31.83 -11.64 -6.01
C THR A 13 -30.76 -11.18 -7.00
N LEU A 14 -30.68 -9.88 -7.32
CA LEU A 14 -30.01 -9.41 -8.54
C LEU A 14 -28.83 -8.44 -8.36
N LEU A 15 -28.15 -8.42 -7.21
CA LEU A 15 -26.99 -7.53 -6.99
C LEU A 15 -25.88 -8.22 -6.18
N PRO A 16 -24.60 -8.06 -6.55
CA PRO A 16 -23.47 -8.59 -5.79
C PRO A 16 -23.01 -7.63 -4.67
N VAL A 17 -23.77 -6.56 -4.40
CA VAL A 17 -23.53 -5.67 -3.27
C VAL A 17 -24.51 -6.10 -2.17
N PRO A 18 -24.05 -6.48 -0.97
CA PRO A 18 -24.95 -6.76 0.14
C PRO A 18 -25.68 -5.46 0.51
N VAL A 19 -26.89 -5.27 -0.03
CA VAL A 19 -27.77 -4.14 0.33
C VAL A 19 -28.82 -4.67 1.31
N VAL A 20 -28.91 -4.04 2.47
CA VAL A 20 -29.81 -4.43 3.55
C VAL A 20 -31.13 -3.67 3.38
N LYS A 21 -32.23 -4.38 3.11
CA LYS A 21 -33.54 -3.78 2.79
C LYS A 21 -34.11 -2.88 3.87
N GLU A 22 -33.71 -3.08 5.12
CA GLU A 22 -34.21 -2.36 6.30
C GLU A 22 -33.48 -1.03 6.55
N LEU A 23 -32.47 -0.70 5.75
CA LEU A 23 -31.67 0.52 5.90
C LEU A 23 -32.04 1.59 4.87
N LYS A 24 -31.71 2.83 5.20
CA LYS A 24 -31.75 3.99 4.31
C LYS A 24 -30.32 4.46 3.99
N TYR A 25 -30.14 5.11 2.85
CA TYR A 25 -28.82 5.34 2.27
C TYR A 25 -28.62 6.74 1.71
N CYS A 26 -27.39 7.24 1.83
CA CYS A 26 -26.92 8.50 1.23
C CYS A 26 -26.26 8.26 -0.14
N ASN A 27 -26.25 9.31 -0.97
CA ASN A 27 -25.51 9.31 -2.24
C ASN A 27 -23.99 9.20 -2.04
N SER A 28 -23.50 9.60 -0.86
CA SER A 28 -22.11 9.50 -0.43
C SER A 28 -21.77 8.14 0.20
N HIS A 29 -22.67 7.16 0.12
CA HIS A 29 -22.47 5.76 0.54
C HIS A 29 -22.44 5.49 2.06
N GLU A 30 -23.05 6.35 2.85
CA GLU A 30 -23.43 6.06 4.24
C GLU A 30 -24.80 5.38 4.33
N TRP A 31 -25.02 4.60 5.39
CA TRP A 31 -26.30 3.99 5.72
C TRP A 31 -26.79 4.45 7.09
N VAL A 32 -28.11 4.48 7.24
CA VAL A 32 -28.80 4.72 8.52
C VAL A 32 -29.84 3.64 8.80
N LYS A 33 -29.84 3.16 10.04
CA LYS A 33 -30.90 2.31 10.62
C LYS A 33 -31.67 3.13 11.64
N ALA A 34 -32.91 3.51 11.32
CA ALA A 34 -33.78 4.23 12.25
C ALA A 34 -34.57 3.25 13.14
N ASP A 35 -34.57 3.52 14.44
CA ASP A 35 -35.39 2.86 15.45
C ASP A 35 -36.02 3.92 16.37
N GLY A 36 -37.26 4.30 16.07
CA GLY A 36 -37.94 5.41 16.76
C GLY A 36 -37.22 6.74 16.56
N ASN A 37 -36.74 7.35 17.66
CA ASN A 37 -35.96 8.59 17.63
C ASN A 37 -34.44 8.36 17.60
N SER A 38 -33.98 7.11 17.56
CA SER A 38 -32.56 6.76 17.50
C SER A 38 -32.19 6.26 16.12
N ALA A 39 -30.99 6.60 15.66
CA ALA A 39 -30.46 6.20 14.38
C ALA A 39 -29.04 5.65 14.53
N THR A 40 -28.77 4.45 14.02
CA THR A 40 -27.40 3.93 13.87
C THR A 40 -26.88 4.26 12.49
N VAL A 41 -25.67 4.79 12.39
CA VAL A 41 -25.02 5.21 11.14
C VAL A 41 -23.74 4.41 10.90
N GLY A 42 -23.43 4.13 9.64
CA GLY A 42 -22.15 3.57 9.20
C GLY A 42 -21.94 3.76 7.70
N ILE A 43 -20.85 3.20 7.14
CA ILE A 43 -20.62 3.20 5.70
C ILE A 43 -21.00 1.86 5.06
N THR A 44 -21.41 1.91 3.79
CA THR A 44 -21.86 0.73 3.06
C THR A 44 -20.71 -0.20 2.67
N ASP A 45 -21.04 -1.45 2.35
CA ASP A 45 -20.09 -2.41 1.81
C ASP A 45 -19.41 -1.93 0.52
N HIS A 46 -20.15 -1.20 -0.33
CA HIS A 46 -19.56 -0.57 -1.50
C HIS A 46 -18.50 0.47 -1.14
N ALA A 47 -18.74 1.30 -0.12
CA ALA A 47 -17.77 2.31 0.31
C ALA A 47 -16.47 1.66 0.81
N GLN A 48 -16.57 0.67 1.70
CA GLN A 48 -15.38 0.00 2.24
C GLN A 48 -14.59 -0.74 1.15
N ASP A 49 -15.25 -1.40 0.19
CA ASP A 49 -14.59 -2.13 -0.90
C ASP A 49 -13.79 -1.18 -1.80
N HIS A 50 -14.32 0.03 -2.05
CA HIS A 50 -13.64 1.05 -2.85
C HIS A 50 -12.44 1.66 -2.11
N LEU A 51 -12.59 1.90 -0.81
CA LEU A 51 -11.49 2.35 0.04
C LEU A 51 -10.40 1.26 0.13
N GLY A 52 -10.76 -0.01 0.09
CA GLY A 52 -9.86 -1.13 0.38
C GLY A 52 -9.64 -1.28 1.87
N ASP A 53 -8.55 -1.93 2.28
CA ASP A 53 -8.29 -2.22 3.69
C ASP A 53 -8.28 -0.93 4.53
N VAL A 54 -9.28 -0.81 5.39
CA VAL A 54 -9.48 0.31 6.31
C VAL A 54 -8.50 0.14 7.46
N VAL A 55 -7.59 1.10 7.58
CA VAL A 55 -6.50 1.08 8.56
C VAL A 55 -6.76 2.03 9.72
N TYR A 56 -7.69 2.96 9.57
CA TYR A 56 -8.03 3.92 10.61
C TYR A 56 -9.43 4.54 10.39
N VAL A 57 -10.15 4.84 11.49
CA VAL A 57 -11.47 5.48 11.49
C VAL A 57 -11.50 6.57 12.56
N GLU A 58 -11.81 7.81 12.16
CA GLU A 58 -12.07 8.96 13.04
C GLU A 58 -13.57 9.10 13.27
N LEU A 59 -13.97 9.14 14.55
CA LEU A 59 -15.34 9.30 15.00
C LEU A 59 -15.45 10.53 15.94
N PRO A 60 -16.61 11.19 16.01
CA PRO A 60 -16.88 12.33 16.88
C PRO A 60 -17.00 11.87 18.35
N GLU A 61 -17.16 12.80 19.29
CA GLU A 61 -17.37 12.47 20.70
C GLU A 61 -18.85 12.27 21.03
N VAL A 62 -19.14 11.46 22.05
CA VAL A 62 -20.50 11.33 22.59
C VAL A 62 -20.93 12.67 23.17
N GLY A 63 -22.01 13.23 22.64
CA GLY A 63 -22.53 14.55 23.01
C GLY A 63 -22.47 15.57 21.87
N ASP A 64 -21.66 15.31 20.83
CA ASP A 64 -21.54 16.20 19.68
C ASP A 64 -22.83 16.28 18.87
N VAL A 65 -23.03 17.41 18.19
CA VAL A 65 -24.17 17.62 17.29
C VAL A 65 -23.74 17.38 15.86
N VAL A 66 -24.41 16.46 15.19
CA VAL A 66 -24.24 16.18 13.76
C VAL A 66 -25.39 16.78 12.97
N THR A 67 -25.11 17.21 11.73
CA THR A 67 -26.10 17.81 10.82
C THR A 67 -26.15 17.02 9.52
N GLN A 68 -27.35 16.75 9.00
CA GLN A 68 -27.52 16.02 7.73
C GLN A 68 -26.68 16.63 6.60
N GLY A 69 -25.89 15.80 5.93
CA GLY A 69 -25.02 16.18 4.81
C GLY A 69 -23.66 16.75 5.22
N ASN A 70 -23.43 17.07 6.49
CA ASN A 70 -22.15 17.57 6.98
C ASN A 70 -21.25 16.44 7.49
N GLN A 71 -19.94 16.67 7.40
CA GLN A 71 -18.92 15.76 7.89
C GLN A 71 -19.03 15.59 9.41
N PHE A 72 -18.93 14.33 9.88
CA PHE A 72 -18.80 14.02 11.30
C PHE A 72 -17.56 13.19 11.65
N GLY A 73 -16.89 12.61 10.64
CA GLY A 73 -15.71 11.77 10.84
C GLY A 73 -14.98 11.50 9.53
N SER A 74 -13.99 10.60 9.57
CA SER A 74 -13.22 10.20 8.40
C SER A 74 -12.80 8.72 8.47
N VAL A 75 -12.58 8.10 7.32
CA VAL A 75 -12.07 6.73 7.18
C VAL A 75 -10.80 6.77 6.33
N GLU A 76 -9.71 6.24 6.87
CA GLU A 76 -8.45 6.08 6.14
C GLU A 76 -8.24 4.62 5.76
N SER A 77 -7.83 4.42 4.52
CA SER A 77 -7.47 3.12 3.96
C SER A 77 -6.03 3.12 3.48
N VAL A 78 -5.53 1.96 3.06
CA VAL A 78 -4.23 1.86 2.38
C VAL A 78 -4.15 2.68 1.08
N LYS A 79 -5.29 3.09 0.50
CA LYS A 79 -5.37 3.81 -0.79
C LYS A 79 -5.64 5.31 -0.64
N ALA A 80 -6.50 5.71 0.30
CA ALA A 80 -6.99 7.09 0.42
C ALA A 80 -7.64 7.34 1.80
N THR A 81 -7.76 8.62 2.14
CA THR A 81 -8.61 9.13 3.24
C THR A 81 -9.92 9.65 2.66
N SER A 82 -11.06 9.32 3.28
CA SER A 82 -12.39 9.77 2.87
C SER A 82 -13.17 10.30 4.07
N ASP A 83 -13.72 11.50 3.91
CA ASP A 83 -14.64 12.09 4.89
C ASP A 83 -15.97 11.32 4.91
N ILE A 84 -16.62 11.28 6.08
CA ILE A 84 -17.93 10.64 6.28
C ILE A 84 -18.95 11.70 6.66
N ASN A 85 -20.06 11.75 5.92
CA ASN A 85 -21.13 12.72 6.15
C ASN A 85 -22.30 12.11 6.92
N SER A 86 -22.93 12.90 7.79
CA SER A 86 -24.04 12.40 8.59
C SER A 86 -25.29 12.29 7.72
N PRO A 87 -25.99 11.14 7.69
CA PRO A 87 -27.23 10.99 6.94
C PRO A 87 -28.41 11.73 7.59
N ILE A 88 -28.28 12.10 8.87
CA ILE A 88 -29.32 12.73 9.68
C ILE A 88 -28.74 13.80 10.61
N SER A 89 -29.59 14.69 11.09
CA SER A 89 -29.30 15.70 12.10
C SER A 89 -29.68 15.19 13.49
N GLY A 90 -28.84 15.47 14.49
CA GLY A 90 -29.12 15.05 15.86
C GLY A 90 -27.90 15.08 16.76
N LYS A 91 -28.05 14.51 17.96
CA LYS A 91 -26.98 14.44 18.97
C LYS A 91 -26.38 13.03 19.01
N VAL A 92 -25.05 12.92 18.95
CA VAL A 92 -24.35 11.64 19.09
C VAL A 92 -24.53 11.12 20.51
N VAL A 93 -25.10 9.92 20.65
CA VAL A 93 -25.36 9.27 21.94
C VAL A 93 -24.44 8.09 22.19
N GLU A 94 -23.83 7.53 21.14
CA GLU A 94 -22.90 6.41 21.24
C GLU A 94 -21.96 6.40 20.03
N VAL A 95 -20.73 5.93 20.22
CA VAL A 95 -19.72 5.78 19.16
C VAL A 95 -19.13 4.38 19.24
N ASN A 96 -18.73 3.81 18.11
CA ASN A 96 -18.16 2.47 18.09
C ASN A 96 -16.65 2.52 18.42
N GLU A 97 -16.34 2.47 19.71
CA GLU A 97 -14.96 2.51 20.21
C GLU A 97 -14.09 1.36 19.69
N GLU A 98 -14.70 0.22 19.30
CA GLU A 98 -14.00 -0.95 18.75
C GLU A 98 -13.28 -0.62 17.43
N LEU A 99 -13.78 0.37 16.65
CA LEU A 99 -13.16 0.77 15.38
C LEU A 99 -11.79 1.46 15.54
N SER A 100 -11.49 1.97 16.74
CA SER A 100 -10.18 2.60 17.03
C SER A 100 -9.03 1.58 17.08
N SER A 101 -9.34 0.35 17.51
CA SER A 101 -8.39 -0.76 17.65
C SER A 101 -8.53 -1.79 16.52
N SER A 102 -9.75 -1.99 16.01
CA SER A 102 -10.07 -2.95 14.95
C SER A 102 -10.78 -2.27 13.76
N PRO A 103 -10.13 -1.32 13.06
CA PRO A 103 -10.73 -0.59 11.93
C PRO A 103 -11.16 -1.51 10.78
N GLY A 104 -10.52 -2.68 10.64
CA GLY A 104 -10.91 -3.71 9.67
C GLY A 104 -12.31 -4.29 9.87
N LEU A 105 -12.99 -4.02 11.00
CA LEU A 105 -14.41 -4.34 11.17
C LEU A 105 -15.31 -3.60 10.18
N VAL A 106 -14.87 -2.42 9.70
CA VAL A 106 -15.53 -1.70 8.62
C VAL A 106 -15.50 -2.51 7.33
N ASN A 107 -14.38 -3.19 7.03
CA ASN A 107 -14.30 -4.11 5.88
C ASN A 107 -15.05 -5.42 6.13
N ALA A 108 -14.84 -6.05 7.29
CA ALA A 108 -15.33 -7.40 7.58
C ALA A 108 -16.85 -7.45 7.86
N SER A 109 -17.43 -6.35 8.36
CA SER A 109 -18.83 -6.35 8.81
C SER A 109 -19.49 -4.95 8.76
N PRO A 110 -19.52 -4.27 7.60
CA PRO A 110 -19.93 -2.86 7.48
C PRO A 110 -21.33 -2.53 8.01
N PHE A 111 -22.27 -3.48 7.95
CA PHE A 111 -23.66 -3.29 8.40
C PHE A 111 -23.96 -3.84 9.80
N LYS A 112 -22.99 -4.48 10.46
CA LYS A 112 -23.19 -5.08 11.78
C LYS A 112 -22.16 -4.58 12.78
N LYS A 113 -20.93 -5.09 12.73
CA LYS A 113 -19.87 -4.68 13.67
C LYS A 113 -19.16 -3.38 13.26
N GLY A 114 -19.27 -2.97 11.99
CA GLY A 114 -18.70 -1.75 11.43
C GLY A 114 -19.58 -0.51 11.52
N TRP A 115 -20.59 -0.50 12.40
CA TRP A 115 -21.36 0.73 12.68
C TRP A 115 -20.44 1.79 13.32
N MET A 116 -20.75 3.07 13.15
CA MET A 116 -19.84 4.16 13.49
C MET A 116 -20.37 4.98 14.66
N ILE A 117 -21.58 5.53 14.52
CA ILE A 117 -22.21 6.35 15.55
C ILE A 117 -23.68 5.97 15.73
N LYS A 118 -24.22 6.20 16.92
CA LYS A 118 -25.66 6.27 17.16
C LYS A 118 -26.03 7.71 17.50
N VAL A 119 -27.14 8.17 16.92
CA VAL A 119 -27.59 9.55 17.00
C VAL A 119 -29.03 9.56 17.49
N GLU A 120 -29.32 10.41 18.45
CA GLU A 120 -30.69 10.82 18.77
C GLU A 120 -31.12 11.89 17.77
N MET A 121 -32.06 11.54 16.88
CA MET A 121 -32.46 12.37 15.76
C MET A 121 -33.20 13.63 16.25
N SER A 122 -32.88 14.78 15.66
CA SER A 122 -33.61 16.03 15.89
C SER A 122 -34.83 16.17 14.95
N ASP A 123 -34.78 15.53 13.79
CA ASP A 123 -35.89 15.47 12.82
C ASP A 123 -35.98 14.08 12.17
N VAL A 124 -36.98 13.30 12.57
CA VAL A 124 -37.23 11.96 12.03
C VAL A 124 -37.67 12.01 10.55
N GLY A 125 -38.17 13.16 10.09
CA GLY A 125 -38.61 13.38 8.70
C GLY A 125 -37.47 13.28 7.69
N GLU A 126 -36.24 13.58 8.09
CA GLU A 126 -35.04 13.51 7.25
C GLU A 126 -34.76 12.10 6.71
N VAL A 127 -35.19 11.04 7.42
CA VAL A 127 -35.02 9.64 6.97
C VAL A 127 -35.81 9.36 5.68
N ASN A 128 -36.88 10.13 5.41
CA ASN A 128 -37.71 9.96 4.23
C ASN A 128 -37.07 10.51 2.94
N SER A 129 -36.13 11.46 3.05
CA SER A 129 -35.42 12.02 1.90
C SER A 129 -34.26 11.12 1.43
N LEU A 130 -33.87 10.14 2.25
CA LEU A 130 -32.80 9.19 1.97
C LEU A 130 -33.25 8.05 1.03
N MET A 131 -32.30 7.54 0.26
CA MET A 131 -32.54 6.47 -0.70
C MET A 131 -32.89 5.16 0.01
N ASP A 132 -33.73 4.36 -0.63
CA ASP A 132 -33.95 2.97 -0.23
C ASP A 132 -32.90 2.03 -0.83
N SER A 133 -32.95 0.77 -0.40
CA SER A 133 -32.04 -0.27 -0.87
C SER A 133 -32.08 -0.47 -2.39
N GLU A 134 -33.22 -0.27 -3.05
CA GLU A 134 -33.36 -0.45 -4.51
C GLU A 134 -32.69 0.67 -5.31
N ASN A 135 -32.67 1.90 -4.79
CA ASN A 135 -31.99 3.02 -5.42
C ASN A 135 -30.49 3.01 -5.16
N LEU A 136 -30.03 2.68 -3.94
CA LEU A 136 -28.60 2.50 -3.66
C LEU A 136 -28.01 1.37 -4.51
N ALA A 137 -28.69 0.23 -4.54
CA ALA A 137 -28.42 -0.89 -5.43
C ALA A 137 -28.11 -0.45 -6.87
N ARG A 138 -28.99 0.37 -7.44
CA ARG A 138 -28.88 0.88 -8.80
C ARG A 138 -27.64 1.79 -8.96
N GLN A 139 -27.31 2.59 -7.95
CA GLN A 139 -26.16 3.49 -7.95
C GLN A 139 -24.82 2.75 -7.74
N CYS A 140 -24.74 1.84 -6.77
CA CYS A 140 -23.58 0.97 -6.58
C CYS A 140 -23.33 0.08 -7.82
N ALA A 141 -24.39 -0.42 -8.46
CA ALA A 141 -24.29 -1.14 -9.74
C ALA A 141 -23.88 -0.25 -10.92
N GLN A 142 -23.89 1.09 -10.79
CA GLN A 142 -23.34 2.06 -11.76
C GLN A 142 -21.90 2.46 -11.43
N LEU A 143 -21.51 2.48 -10.15
CA LEU A 143 -20.16 2.82 -9.69
C LEU A 143 -19.19 1.64 -9.71
N TRP A 144 -19.64 0.44 -9.31
CA TRP A 144 -18.87 -0.80 -9.41
C TRP A 144 -18.42 -1.10 -10.86
N VAL A 145 -19.21 -0.68 -11.85
CA VAL A 145 -18.84 -0.65 -13.28
C VAL A 145 -17.58 0.15 -13.50
N LYS A 146 -17.58 1.40 -13.02
CA LYS A 146 -16.50 2.37 -13.19
C LYS A 146 -15.22 1.93 -12.49
N THR A 147 -15.32 1.23 -11.35
CA THR A 147 -14.16 0.82 -10.53
C THR A 147 -13.50 -0.47 -11.00
N ARG A 148 -14.23 -1.40 -11.62
CA ARG A 148 -13.59 -2.59 -12.21
C ARG A 148 -13.05 -2.37 -13.63
N GLU A 149 -13.51 -1.33 -14.33
CA GLU A 149 -12.80 -0.78 -15.50
C GLU A 149 -11.32 -0.44 -15.16
N SER A 150 -10.97 -0.24 -13.88
CA SER A 150 -9.60 0.08 -13.43
C SER A 150 -8.78 -1.07 -12.83
N LEU A 151 -9.32 -2.30 -12.65
CA LEU A 151 -8.66 -3.38 -11.87
C LEU A 151 -8.25 -4.65 -12.65
N GLY A 152 -8.37 -4.71 -13.98
CA GLY A 152 -7.49 -5.51 -14.84
C GLY A 152 -7.23 -7.01 -14.54
N HIS A 153 -8.18 -7.79 -14.01
CA HIS A 153 -8.03 -9.26 -13.87
C HIS A 153 -8.89 -10.02 -14.89
N PRO A 154 -8.33 -10.60 -15.97
CA PRO A 154 -9.12 -11.39 -16.93
C PRO A 154 -9.33 -12.83 -16.47
N LEU A 155 -10.55 -13.32 -16.62
CA LEU A 155 -10.92 -14.74 -16.55
C LEU A 155 -10.87 -15.31 -17.96
N GLY A 156 -10.11 -16.38 -18.17
CA GLY A 156 -10.21 -17.22 -19.37
C GLY A 156 -8.93 -17.33 -20.19
N ILE A 157 -8.86 -18.41 -20.96
CA ILE A 157 -7.80 -18.71 -21.92
C ILE A 157 -8.40 -18.43 -23.31
N SER A 158 -7.68 -17.71 -24.16
CA SER A 158 -8.07 -17.48 -25.56
C SER A 158 -7.41 -18.51 -26.46
N SER A 159 -8.13 -19.07 -27.43
CA SER A 159 -7.56 -19.85 -28.53
C SER A 159 -7.57 -19.05 -29.82
N GLU A 160 -6.56 -19.24 -30.67
CA GLU A 160 -6.52 -18.59 -32.00
C GLU A 160 -7.57 -19.20 -32.93
N PRO A 161 -8.28 -18.40 -33.74
CA PRO A 161 -9.08 -18.95 -34.82
C PRO A 161 -8.15 -19.51 -35.90
N ASN A 162 -8.29 -20.81 -36.19
CA ASN A 162 -7.71 -21.43 -37.38
C ASN A 162 -8.05 -20.56 -38.61
N HIS A 163 -7.00 -20.19 -39.36
CA HIS A 163 -7.06 -19.37 -40.57
C HIS A 163 -8.27 -19.68 -41.48
N LEU A 164 -9.32 -18.89 -41.39
CA LEU A 164 -10.28 -18.70 -42.48
C LEU A 164 -9.84 -17.47 -43.28
N VAL A 165 -8.74 -17.65 -44.01
CA VAL A 165 -8.46 -16.79 -45.17
C VAL A 165 -9.47 -17.20 -46.23
N SER A 166 -10.50 -16.37 -46.45
CA SER A 166 -11.27 -16.44 -47.68
C SER A 166 -10.35 -16.02 -48.83
N LYS A 167 -9.75 -17.01 -49.50
CA LYS A 167 -9.25 -16.81 -50.86
C LYS A 167 -10.48 -16.50 -51.72
N GLU A 168 -10.72 -15.22 -52.02
CA GLU A 168 -11.31 -14.83 -53.30
C GLU A 168 -11.18 -13.31 -53.55
N VAL A 169 -10.41 -13.02 -54.61
CA VAL A 169 -10.50 -11.90 -55.56
C VAL A 169 -10.24 -10.47 -55.05
N THR A 170 -8.97 -10.08 -55.05
CA THR A 170 -8.56 -8.81 -55.67
C THR A 170 -7.44 -9.08 -56.67
N ARG A 171 -7.80 -9.08 -57.96
CA ARG A 171 -6.84 -9.04 -59.07
C ARG A 171 -5.97 -7.78 -58.93
N PRO A 172 -4.64 -7.86 -58.95
CA PRO A 172 -3.82 -6.70 -59.21
C PRO A 172 -3.89 -6.39 -60.71
N ALA A 173 -4.22 -5.15 -61.06
CA ALA A 173 -3.93 -4.62 -62.37
C ALA A 173 -2.40 -4.54 -62.52
N THR A 174 -1.87 -5.50 -63.27
CA THR A 174 -0.67 -5.45 -64.13
C THR A 174 0.28 -4.26 -63.95
N GLY A 175 1.52 -4.59 -63.58
CA GLY A 175 2.70 -3.75 -63.67
C GLY A 175 3.92 -4.55 -63.21
N GLU A 176 4.35 -5.50 -64.04
CA GLU A 176 5.58 -6.30 -63.86
C GLU A 176 6.81 -5.41 -63.72
N VAL A 177 7.64 -5.65 -62.70
CA VAL A 177 9.10 -5.84 -62.86
C VAL A 177 9.56 -6.90 -61.86
N LEU A 178 9.96 -8.05 -62.38
CA LEU A 178 10.75 -9.09 -61.71
C LEU A 178 12.20 -8.62 -61.55
N VAL A 179 12.77 -8.72 -60.35
CA VAL A 179 14.20 -9.11 -60.17
C VAL A 179 14.32 -9.96 -58.90
N GLU A 180 14.82 -11.19 -59.10
CA GLU A 180 15.20 -12.17 -58.09
C GLU A 180 16.45 -11.76 -57.29
N GLY A 181 16.54 -12.25 -56.05
CA GLY A 181 17.79 -12.79 -55.53
C GLY A 181 18.58 -11.98 -54.50
N LEU A 182 19.08 -12.74 -53.51
CA LEU A 182 20.30 -12.56 -52.70
C LEU A 182 20.15 -12.05 -51.26
N PHE A 183 20.23 -13.03 -50.35
CA PHE A 183 20.93 -12.90 -49.08
C PHE A 183 22.33 -12.30 -49.29
N SER A 184 22.63 -11.16 -48.66
CA SER A 184 23.77 -10.97 -47.76
C SER A 184 24.05 -9.48 -47.50
N LYS A 185 24.52 -9.22 -46.27
CA LYS A 185 25.28 -8.05 -45.79
C LYS A 185 24.58 -6.68 -45.70
N GLN A 186 24.51 -6.26 -44.43
CA GLN A 186 24.80 -4.91 -43.94
C GLN A 186 24.26 -3.73 -44.74
N THR A 187 23.19 -3.13 -44.23
CA THR A 187 23.08 -1.67 -44.26
C THR A 187 22.43 -1.20 -42.98
N ARG A 188 23.22 -0.46 -42.18
CA ARG A 188 22.74 0.40 -41.10
C ARG A 188 21.66 1.32 -41.68
N LEU A 189 20.41 1.11 -41.27
CA LEU A 189 19.37 2.13 -41.37
C LEU A 189 19.15 2.68 -39.96
N LYS A 190 19.50 3.95 -39.78
CA LYS A 190 19.17 4.72 -38.58
C LYS A 190 17.65 4.76 -38.45
N PHE A 191 17.12 4.15 -37.40
CA PHE A 191 15.73 4.33 -36.98
C PHE A 191 15.68 5.51 -35.99
N GLU A 192 15.87 6.70 -36.52
CA GLU A 192 15.32 7.93 -35.95
C GLU A 192 13.98 8.15 -36.67
N ASP A 193 12.96 8.62 -35.95
CA ASP A 193 11.59 8.93 -36.41
C ASP A 193 10.52 7.82 -36.25
N LEU A 194 10.24 7.46 -35.00
CA LEU A 194 8.93 6.95 -34.58
C LEU A 194 8.31 7.94 -33.59
N GLN A 195 7.37 8.74 -34.10
CA GLN A 195 6.66 9.78 -33.36
C GLN A 195 5.37 9.25 -32.74
N TRP A 196 5.16 9.62 -31.49
CA TRP A 196 4.13 9.16 -30.57
C TRP A 196 2.73 9.71 -30.91
N GLN A 197 1.69 8.89 -30.76
CA GLN A 197 0.29 9.32 -30.75
C GLN A 197 -0.42 8.75 -29.53
N ARG A 198 -0.82 9.63 -28.60
CA ARG A 198 -1.73 9.35 -27.48
C ARG A 198 -3.14 9.85 -27.87
N HIS A 199 -4.16 9.09 -27.52
CA HIS A 199 -5.58 9.46 -27.71
C HIS A 199 -6.10 10.25 -26.51
N LEU A 200 -6.87 11.30 -26.78
CA LEU A 200 -7.65 12.03 -25.78
C LEU A 200 -9.13 11.85 -26.09
N THR A 201 -9.81 11.04 -25.29
CA THR A 201 -11.26 11.15 -25.07
C THR A 201 -11.47 12.12 -23.90
N LEU A 202 -12.02 13.30 -24.18
CA LEU A 202 -12.49 14.22 -23.14
C LEU A 202 -13.72 13.57 -22.46
N LYS A 203 -13.51 12.90 -21.32
CA LYS A 203 -14.58 12.55 -20.38
C LYS A 203 -14.99 13.84 -19.64
N GLU A 204 -16.30 14.00 -19.51
CA GLU A 204 -17.10 15.13 -19.01
C GLU A 204 -16.49 15.95 -17.86
N ILE A 205 -16.57 17.29 -18.00
CA ILE A 205 -16.40 18.28 -16.92
C ILE A 205 -17.73 18.30 -16.14
N PRO A 206 -17.75 18.17 -14.80
CA PRO A 206 -18.99 18.22 -14.03
C PRO A 206 -19.49 19.66 -13.91
N LEU A 207 -20.76 19.90 -14.25
CA LEU A 207 -21.53 21.05 -13.79
C LEU A 207 -22.73 20.50 -12.98
N ARG A 208 -22.70 20.70 -11.67
CA ARG A 208 -23.90 20.87 -10.82
C ARG A 208 -23.99 22.39 -10.52
N GLU A 209 -25.15 23.04 -10.36
CA GLU A 209 -26.37 22.63 -9.66
C GLU A 209 -27.67 23.17 -10.30
N ASP A 210 -28.72 22.39 -10.08
CA ASP A 210 -30.13 22.72 -9.86
C ASP A 210 -31.04 23.33 -10.95
N GLY A 211 -31.96 22.48 -11.40
CA GLY A 211 -33.36 22.85 -11.61
C GLY A 211 -33.81 23.11 -13.05
N VAL A 212 -34.61 22.17 -13.59
CA VAL A 212 -35.86 22.35 -14.38
C VAL A 212 -36.00 21.32 -15.50
N CYS A 213 -37.25 20.89 -15.66
CA CYS A 213 -37.80 19.79 -16.44
C CYS A 213 -37.58 19.86 -17.98
N LEU A 214 -37.72 18.68 -18.60
CA LEU A 214 -37.59 18.33 -20.02
C LEU A 214 -38.31 19.24 -21.02
N SER A 215 -37.58 19.74 -22.02
CA SER A 215 -37.73 19.46 -23.47
C SER A 215 -37.11 20.57 -24.34
N SER A 216 -36.18 20.18 -25.21
CA SER A 216 -35.76 20.89 -26.43
C SER A 216 -35.18 22.32 -26.33
N CYS A 217 -33.88 22.46 -26.00
CA CYS A 217 -32.97 23.48 -26.59
C CYS A 217 -31.54 23.44 -25.97
N GLU A 218 -30.52 23.31 -26.82
CA GLU A 218 -29.08 23.45 -26.50
C GLU A 218 -28.69 24.91 -26.18
N ARG A 219 -28.51 25.31 -24.91
CA ARG A 219 -27.86 26.60 -24.56
C ARG A 219 -27.13 26.53 -23.21
N ILE A 220 -25.90 27.04 -23.15
CA ILE A 220 -25.14 27.26 -21.91
C ILE A 220 -25.21 28.75 -21.56
N CYS A 221 -25.47 29.06 -20.28
CA CYS A 221 -25.41 30.41 -19.72
C CYS A 221 -24.12 30.54 -18.88
N THR A 222 -23.20 31.41 -19.28
CA THR A 222 -21.96 31.67 -18.53
C THR A 222 -22.11 32.90 -17.66
N THR A 223 -22.05 32.74 -16.34
CA THR A 223 -21.88 33.84 -15.38
C THR A 223 -20.41 33.97 -14.98
N CYS A 224 -19.78 35.09 -15.35
CA CYS A 224 -18.77 35.77 -14.53
C CYS A 224 -18.46 37.16 -15.11
N PHE A 225 -18.61 38.18 -14.25
CA PHE A 225 -18.17 39.58 -14.36
C PHE A 225 -18.68 40.42 -15.55
N GLY A 226 -19.73 41.21 -15.25
CA GLY A 226 -19.98 42.50 -15.91
C GLY A 226 -20.71 42.47 -17.25
N GLY A 227 -22.05 42.48 -17.21
CA GLY A 227 -22.91 43.08 -18.24
C GLY A 227 -23.05 42.33 -19.57
N VAL A 228 -24.31 42.00 -19.91
CA VAL A 228 -24.84 41.47 -21.18
C VAL A 228 -24.87 39.93 -21.32
N ASN A 229 -26.06 39.36 -21.10
CA ASN A 229 -26.41 37.96 -21.40
C ASN A 229 -26.41 37.71 -22.91
N SER A 230 -25.47 36.91 -23.42
CA SER A 230 -25.52 36.36 -24.78
C SER A 230 -25.42 34.83 -24.71
N MET A 231 -26.52 34.14 -25.01
CA MET A 231 -26.57 32.67 -25.08
C MET A 231 -25.75 32.18 -26.29
N ARG A 232 -24.78 31.27 -26.07
CA ARG A 232 -23.98 30.64 -27.13
C ARG A 232 -24.34 29.16 -27.28
N PHE A 233 -24.31 28.67 -28.53
CA PHE A 233 -24.48 27.25 -28.84
C PHE A 233 -23.28 26.43 -28.35
N LEU A 234 -23.51 25.27 -27.74
CA LEU A 234 -22.47 24.41 -27.16
C LEU A 234 -21.39 24.03 -28.18
N VAL A 235 -21.77 23.63 -29.41
CA VAL A 235 -20.80 23.31 -30.48
C VAL A 235 -19.88 24.49 -30.80
N ARG A 236 -20.39 25.73 -30.69
CA ARG A 236 -19.59 26.95 -30.91
C ARG A 236 -18.63 27.22 -29.76
N VAL A 237 -19.08 27.01 -28.51
CA VAL A 237 -18.21 27.09 -27.33
C VAL A 237 -17.09 26.06 -27.44
N LEU A 238 -17.42 24.81 -27.77
CA LEU A 238 -16.42 23.75 -27.96
C LEU A 238 -15.45 24.07 -29.11
N ALA A 239 -15.94 24.59 -30.23
CA ALA A 239 -15.08 25.01 -31.34
C ALA A 239 -14.12 26.15 -30.98
N GLU A 240 -14.52 27.06 -30.09
CA GLU A 240 -13.70 28.18 -29.60
C GLU A 240 -12.67 27.71 -28.54
N ASP A 241 -13.07 26.82 -27.62
CA ASP A 241 -12.27 26.46 -26.44
C ASP A 241 -11.35 25.25 -26.66
N LEU A 242 -11.73 24.29 -27.51
CA LEU A 242 -10.93 23.09 -27.76
C LEU A 242 -9.53 23.41 -28.29
N PRO A 243 -9.31 24.32 -29.27
CA PRO A 243 -7.97 24.66 -29.72
C PRO A 243 -7.06 25.16 -28.60
N ALA A 244 -7.58 26.01 -27.70
CA ALA A 244 -6.83 26.53 -26.57
C ALA A 244 -6.48 25.42 -25.56
N THR A 245 -7.43 24.52 -25.30
CA THR A 245 -7.26 23.37 -24.40
C THR A 245 -6.24 22.38 -24.95
N ILE A 246 -6.33 22.04 -26.24
CA ILE A 246 -5.36 21.18 -26.94
C ILE A 246 -3.96 21.81 -26.91
N GLY A 247 -3.85 23.13 -27.00
CA GLY A 247 -2.56 23.86 -26.89
C GLY A 247 -1.89 23.83 -25.51
N LYS A 248 -2.64 23.49 -24.45
CA LYS A 248 -2.11 23.37 -23.08
C LYS A 248 -1.43 22.02 -22.84
N ILE A 249 -1.76 20.99 -23.63
CA ILE A 249 -1.15 19.67 -23.55
C ILE A 249 0.35 19.79 -23.85
N SER A 250 1.19 19.29 -22.96
CA SER A 250 2.65 19.31 -23.09
C SER A 250 3.22 17.90 -23.03
N PHE A 251 4.11 17.57 -23.97
CA PHE A 251 4.82 16.29 -23.98
C PHE A 251 6.28 16.47 -23.55
N PRO A 252 6.85 15.57 -22.71
CA PRO A 252 8.20 15.72 -22.17
C PRO A 252 9.34 15.69 -23.21
N LYS A 253 9.10 15.13 -24.41
CA LYS A 253 10.03 15.12 -25.54
C LYS A 253 9.31 15.60 -26.80
N SER A 254 9.75 16.73 -27.35
CA SER A 254 9.34 17.26 -28.66
C SER A 254 10.43 17.00 -29.68
N SER A 255 10.13 16.32 -30.79
CA SER A 255 11.05 16.21 -31.92
C SER A 255 10.99 17.50 -32.76
N PRO A 256 12.13 18.09 -33.16
CA PRO A 256 12.16 19.08 -34.23
C PRO A 256 12.18 18.32 -35.55
N CYS A 257 11.07 18.28 -36.29
CA CYS A 257 11.07 17.81 -37.67
C CYS A 257 10.60 18.93 -38.62
N ASP A 258 11.38 19.05 -39.67
CA ASP A 258 11.51 20.17 -40.61
C ASP A 258 10.30 20.40 -41.54
N GLY A 259 10.19 21.66 -41.98
CA GLY A 259 9.58 22.00 -43.27
C GLY A 259 8.19 22.64 -43.20
N ILE A 260 8.18 23.98 -43.26
CA ILE A 260 7.08 24.84 -43.71
C ILE A 260 5.85 24.90 -42.79
N LEU A 261 5.96 25.71 -41.73
CA LEU A 261 4.95 26.69 -41.26
C LEU A 261 5.50 27.38 -40.00
N SER A 262 6.42 28.33 -40.23
CA SER A 262 6.99 29.19 -39.20
C SER A 262 6.00 30.29 -38.80
N SER A 263 5.18 30.08 -37.76
CA SER A 263 4.63 31.18 -36.94
C SER A 263 3.81 30.79 -35.70
N THR A 264 3.48 29.51 -35.45
CA THR A 264 2.63 29.13 -34.30
C THR A 264 3.33 28.21 -33.30
N ARG A 265 3.06 28.45 -32.00
CA ARG A 265 3.66 27.82 -30.79
C ARG A 265 3.39 26.31 -30.66
N LEU A 266 3.77 25.51 -31.65
CA LEU A 266 3.50 24.06 -31.72
C LEU A 266 4.71 23.19 -31.37
N LYS A 267 5.69 23.71 -30.63
CA LYS A 267 6.86 22.96 -30.12
C LYS A 267 6.52 21.88 -29.07
N LYS A 268 5.25 21.56 -28.85
CA LYS A 268 4.80 20.73 -27.72
C LYS A 268 4.40 19.30 -28.08
N TYR A 269 4.23 18.96 -29.36
CA TYR A 269 3.77 17.63 -29.77
C TYR A 269 4.92 16.77 -30.29
N PRO A 270 4.94 15.46 -30.01
CA PRO A 270 5.98 14.54 -30.44
C PRO A 270 5.98 14.25 -31.94
N GLY A 271 5.05 14.82 -32.73
CA GLY A 271 5.00 14.76 -34.20
C GLY A 271 3.94 15.67 -34.83
N PRO A 272 3.86 15.76 -36.17
CA PRO A 272 2.85 16.56 -36.84
C PRO A 272 1.47 15.92 -36.65
N ILE A 273 0.52 16.73 -36.20
CA ILE A 273 -0.89 16.35 -36.15
C ILE A 273 -1.35 16.13 -37.60
N ARG A 274 -1.94 14.96 -37.88
CA ARG A 274 -2.37 14.57 -39.25
C ARG A 274 -3.88 14.64 -39.43
N TRP A 275 -4.63 14.41 -38.37
CA TRP A 275 -6.08 14.46 -38.32
C TRP A 275 -6.50 14.81 -36.90
N VAL A 276 -7.69 15.39 -36.74
CA VAL A 276 -8.31 15.67 -35.44
C VAL A 276 -9.73 15.14 -35.53
N LEU A 277 -10.11 14.20 -34.67
CA LEU A 277 -11.50 13.76 -34.55
C LEU A 277 -12.15 14.53 -33.40
N ALA A 278 -13.22 15.27 -33.67
CA ALA A 278 -13.96 16.01 -32.65
C ALA A 278 -15.45 15.97 -32.91
N LEU A 279 -16.17 15.24 -32.07
CA LEU A 279 -17.59 14.98 -32.22
C LEU A 279 -18.35 15.35 -30.94
N HIS A 280 -19.50 15.98 -31.10
CA HIS A 280 -20.52 16.12 -30.06
C HIS A 280 -21.75 15.31 -30.51
N GLY A 281 -21.86 14.08 -30.00
CA GLY A 281 -22.75 13.07 -30.58
C GLY A 281 -22.33 12.73 -32.01
N ASP A 282 -23.24 12.86 -32.98
CA ASP A 282 -22.98 12.65 -34.42
C ASP A 282 -22.46 13.92 -35.13
N VAL A 283 -22.36 15.06 -34.44
CA VAL A 283 -22.04 16.36 -35.04
C VAL A 283 -20.55 16.66 -34.91
N VAL A 284 -19.90 16.97 -36.03
CA VAL A 284 -18.50 17.45 -36.01
C VAL A 284 -18.43 18.81 -35.34
N VAL A 285 -17.60 18.93 -34.31
CA VAL A 285 -17.25 20.22 -33.71
C VAL A 285 -16.18 20.86 -34.60
N PRO A 286 -16.47 21.96 -35.33
CA PRO A 286 -15.58 22.46 -36.36
C PRO A 286 -14.54 23.42 -35.79
N PHE A 287 -13.28 22.99 -35.74
CA PHE A 287 -12.16 23.86 -35.41
C PHE A 287 -10.89 23.45 -36.17
N THR A 288 -9.94 24.37 -36.24
CA THR A 288 -8.61 24.10 -36.81
C THR A 288 -7.57 24.16 -35.71
N PHE A 289 -6.75 23.13 -35.62
CA PHE A 289 -5.60 23.09 -34.71
C PHE A 289 -4.38 22.59 -35.47
N ALA A 290 -3.25 23.30 -35.36
CA ALA A 290 -2.01 22.97 -36.07
C ALA A 290 -2.15 22.80 -37.59
N GLY A 291 -3.04 23.56 -38.23
CA GLY A 291 -3.30 23.47 -39.68
C GLY A 291 -4.18 22.29 -40.09
N VAL A 292 -4.69 21.52 -39.14
CA VAL A 292 -5.58 20.38 -39.36
C VAL A 292 -7.00 20.75 -38.96
N LEU A 293 -7.95 20.55 -39.87
CA LEU A 293 -9.37 20.70 -39.60
C LEU A 293 -9.90 19.46 -38.87
N SER A 294 -10.71 19.68 -37.84
CA SER A 294 -11.41 18.60 -37.15
C SER A 294 -12.45 17.93 -38.05
N GLY A 295 -12.60 16.62 -37.90
CA GLY A 295 -13.53 15.80 -38.67
C GLY A 295 -14.12 14.64 -37.86
N ASN A 296 -14.74 13.70 -38.58
CA ASN A 296 -15.35 12.47 -38.04
C ASN A 296 -14.56 11.20 -38.41
N VAL A 297 -13.37 11.37 -38.98
CA VAL A 297 -12.49 10.29 -39.44
C VAL A 297 -11.27 10.22 -38.55
N SER A 298 -10.89 9.02 -38.16
CA SER A 298 -9.60 8.70 -37.53
C SER A 298 -8.84 7.73 -38.42
N CYS A 299 -7.51 7.76 -38.35
CA CYS A 299 -6.65 6.79 -39.03
C CYS A 299 -5.84 6.05 -37.97
N GLY A 300 -5.77 4.71 -38.05
CA GLY A 300 -4.93 3.93 -37.14
C GLY A 300 -3.44 3.99 -37.51
N LEU A 301 -2.68 2.98 -37.05
CA LEU A 301 -1.25 2.80 -37.39
C LEU A 301 -0.98 2.90 -38.90
N ARG A 302 0.22 3.35 -39.26
CA ARG A 302 0.67 3.59 -40.66
C ARG A 302 0.25 2.42 -41.58
N ASN A 303 -0.42 2.73 -42.69
CA ASN A 303 -1.01 1.80 -43.67
C ASN A 303 -2.37 1.16 -43.31
N THR A 304 -3.05 1.61 -42.25
CA THR A 304 -4.45 1.25 -42.02
C THR A 304 -5.40 2.18 -42.79
N PRO A 305 -6.51 1.66 -43.35
CA PRO A 305 -7.53 2.49 -43.98
C PRO A 305 -8.13 3.49 -42.98
N SER A 306 -8.40 4.70 -43.44
CA SER A 306 -9.19 5.67 -42.67
C SER A 306 -10.57 5.09 -42.37
N ALA A 307 -11.01 5.21 -41.11
CA ALA A 307 -12.29 4.69 -40.68
C ALA A 307 -13.04 5.71 -39.82
N THR A 308 -14.35 5.85 -40.06
CA THR A 308 -15.22 6.57 -39.13
C THR A 308 -15.48 5.71 -37.89
N ILE A 309 -15.98 6.34 -36.82
CA ILE A 309 -16.49 5.59 -35.64
C ILE A 309 -17.59 4.59 -36.06
N LYS A 310 -18.40 4.94 -37.07
CA LYS A 310 -19.46 4.08 -37.61
C LYS A 310 -18.89 2.83 -38.30
N ASP A 311 -17.82 3.00 -39.08
CA ASP A 311 -17.13 1.88 -39.75
C ASP A 311 -16.47 0.94 -38.73
N ARG A 312 -15.83 1.52 -37.69
CA ARG A 312 -15.24 0.75 -36.59
C ARG A 312 -16.28 -0.07 -35.83
N LYS A 313 -17.40 0.55 -35.46
CA LYS A 313 -18.54 -0.12 -34.82
C LYS A 313 -19.05 -1.29 -35.65
N LYS A 314 -19.22 -1.08 -36.96
CA LYS A 314 -19.65 -2.12 -37.89
C LYS A 314 -18.66 -3.29 -37.92
N ASN A 315 -17.38 -3.02 -38.09
CA ASN A 315 -16.35 -4.06 -38.17
C ASN A 315 -16.26 -4.91 -36.89
N ILE A 316 -16.35 -4.28 -35.71
CA ILE A 316 -16.37 -5.01 -34.43
C ILE A 316 -17.59 -5.91 -34.34
N LEU A 317 -18.78 -5.40 -34.69
CA LEU A 317 -20.02 -6.18 -34.63
C LEU A 317 -19.98 -7.35 -35.63
N ASP A 318 -19.55 -7.12 -36.87
CA ASP A 318 -19.49 -8.15 -37.91
C ASP A 318 -18.50 -9.27 -37.53
N ALA A 319 -17.32 -8.91 -37.04
CA ALA A 319 -16.32 -9.86 -36.56
C ALA A 319 -16.79 -10.60 -35.29
N SER A 320 -17.39 -9.89 -34.33
CA SER A 320 -17.90 -10.50 -33.09
C SER A 320 -19.05 -11.46 -33.37
N ASN A 321 -19.98 -11.10 -34.26
CA ASN A 321 -21.06 -11.98 -34.68
C ASN A 321 -20.54 -13.23 -35.41
N SER A 322 -19.47 -13.09 -36.19
CA SER A 322 -18.83 -14.23 -36.86
C SER A 322 -18.20 -15.20 -35.86
N LEU A 323 -17.51 -14.68 -34.83
CA LEU A 323 -16.95 -15.50 -33.74
C LEU A 323 -18.03 -16.16 -32.88
N ALA A 324 -19.10 -15.45 -32.54
CA ALA A 324 -20.23 -16.02 -31.80
C ALA A 324 -20.87 -17.19 -32.54
N LYS A 325 -21.07 -17.05 -33.87
CA LYS A 325 -21.60 -18.13 -34.71
C LYS A 325 -20.69 -19.36 -34.76
N SER A 326 -19.37 -19.16 -34.66
CA SER A 326 -18.43 -20.29 -34.69
C SER A 326 -18.58 -21.25 -33.50
N VAL A 327 -19.18 -20.79 -32.39
CA VAL A 327 -19.52 -21.59 -31.21
C VAL A 327 -21.02 -21.90 -31.11
N GLY A 328 -21.78 -21.74 -32.21
CA GLY A 328 -23.21 -22.04 -32.23
C GLY A 328 -24.06 -21.03 -31.43
N GLY A 329 -23.54 -19.83 -31.20
CA GLY A 329 -24.26 -18.79 -30.46
C GLY A 329 -24.38 -17.47 -31.22
N HIS A 330 -25.04 -16.52 -30.56
CA HIS A 330 -25.21 -15.15 -31.03
C HIS A 330 -24.81 -14.15 -29.96
N LEU A 331 -24.37 -12.97 -30.40
CA LEU A 331 -23.91 -11.91 -29.51
C LEU A 331 -25.09 -11.29 -28.76
N VAL A 332 -24.99 -11.20 -27.43
CA VAL A 332 -25.93 -10.38 -26.65
C VAL A 332 -25.50 -8.92 -26.77
N ASN A 333 -26.13 -8.19 -27.70
CA ASN A 333 -25.70 -6.84 -28.06
C ASN A 333 -26.23 -5.78 -27.07
N HIS A 334 -25.32 -5.17 -26.31
CA HIS A 334 -25.61 -3.98 -25.52
C HIS A 334 -25.05 -2.75 -26.23
N SER A 335 -25.96 -1.88 -26.66
CA SER A 335 -25.62 -0.66 -27.43
C SER A 335 -24.64 0.26 -26.71
N THR A 336 -24.57 0.21 -25.38
CA THR A 336 -23.64 1.03 -24.57
C THR A 336 -22.22 0.45 -24.53
N LEU A 337 -22.08 -0.87 -24.43
CA LEU A 337 -20.75 -1.52 -24.37
C LEU A 337 -20.02 -1.40 -25.70
N ILE A 338 -20.74 -1.52 -26.82
CA ILE A 338 -20.13 -1.34 -28.14
C ILE A 338 -19.64 0.09 -28.35
N GLU A 339 -20.38 1.11 -27.87
CA GLU A 339 -19.93 2.51 -27.95
C GLU A 339 -18.66 2.73 -27.11
N GLU A 340 -18.55 2.07 -25.96
CA GLU A 340 -17.35 2.14 -25.15
C GLU A 340 -16.16 1.47 -25.85
N VAL A 341 -16.32 0.22 -26.29
CA VAL A 341 -15.26 -0.60 -26.92
C VAL A 341 -14.75 0.03 -28.22
N VAL A 342 -15.63 0.63 -29.03
CA VAL A 342 -15.26 1.33 -30.28
C VAL A 342 -14.31 2.51 -30.03
N ASN A 343 -14.35 3.09 -28.83
CA ASN A 343 -13.56 4.25 -28.44
C ASN A 343 -12.30 3.90 -27.62
N LEU A 344 -12.08 2.63 -27.26
CA LEU A 344 -10.90 2.21 -26.48
C LEU A 344 -9.61 2.16 -27.31
N VAL A 345 -9.69 1.65 -28.54
CA VAL A 345 -8.54 1.48 -29.45
C VAL A 345 -8.94 1.78 -30.89
N GLU A 346 -7.99 2.21 -31.72
CA GLU A 346 -8.25 2.60 -33.11
C GLU A 346 -8.62 1.43 -34.03
N SER A 347 -8.10 0.23 -33.75
CA SER A 347 -8.34 -0.99 -34.52
C SER A 347 -8.60 -2.17 -33.58
N PRO A 348 -9.77 -2.21 -32.93
CA PRO A 348 -10.15 -3.31 -32.03
C PRO A 348 -10.28 -4.60 -32.82
N ILE A 349 -9.59 -5.65 -32.34
CA ILE A 349 -9.69 -7.00 -32.88
C ILE A 349 -10.47 -7.84 -31.87
N PRO A 350 -11.71 -8.26 -32.20
CA PRO A 350 -12.45 -9.20 -31.38
C PRO A 350 -11.74 -10.55 -31.32
N ILE A 351 -11.67 -11.14 -30.14
CA ILE A 351 -11.15 -12.49 -29.90
C ILE A 351 -12.19 -13.29 -29.13
N LEU A 352 -12.30 -14.57 -29.43
CA LEU A 352 -13.15 -15.50 -28.71
C LEU A 352 -12.36 -16.06 -27.51
N GLY A 353 -12.94 -15.96 -26.31
CA GLY A 353 -12.43 -16.58 -25.10
C GLY A 353 -13.44 -17.58 -24.55
N GLU A 354 -12.95 -18.52 -23.76
CA GLU A 354 -13.76 -19.48 -23.04
C GLU A 354 -13.50 -19.40 -21.53
N PHE A 355 -14.51 -19.77 -20.74
CA PHE A 355 -14.39 -19.97 -19.30
C PHE A 355 -14.90 -21.35 -18.92
N ASN A 356 -14.52 -21.83 -17.74
CA ASN A 356 -14.90 -23.17 -17.29
C ASN A 356 -16.44 -23.28 -17.21
N GLU A 357 -17.00 -24.29 -17.87
CA GLU A 357 -18.44 -24.55 -17.92
C GLU A 357 -19.07 -24.69 -16.53
N SER A 358 -18.30 -25.12 -15.52
CA SER A 358 -18.78 -25.17 -14.13
C SER A 358 -19.26 -23.82 -13.59
N PHE A 359 -18.78 -22.70 -14.14
CA PHE A 359 -19.27 -21.38 -13.76
C PHE A 359 -20.68 -21.08 -14.24
N LEU A 360 -21.25 -21.85 -15.18
CA LEU A 360 -22.66 -21.71 -15.59
C LEU A 360 -23.64 -22.13 -14.48
N GLU A 361 -23.16 -22.76 -13.39
CA GLU A 361 -23.94 -22.96 -12.17
C GLU A 361 -24.25 -21.64 -11.45
N LEU A 362 -23.45 -20.59 -11.70
CA LEU A 362 -23.68 -19.25 -11.17
C LEU A 362 -24.82 -18.56 -11.94
N PRO A 363 -25.54 -17.62 -11.29
CA PRO A 363 -26.58 -16.86 -11.98
C PRO A 363 -26.07 -16.17 -13.25
N GLU A 364 -26.76 -16.35 -14.38
CA GLU A 364 -26.34 -15.80 -15.69
C GLU A 364 -26.13 -14.28 -15.64
N ASP A 365 -26.98 -13.56 -14.91
CA ASP A 365 -26.88 -12.10 -14.76
C ASP A 365 -25.57 -11.68 -14.06
N LEU A 366 -25.07 -12.50 -13.14
CA LEU A 366 -23.77 -12.27 -12.49
C LEU A 366 -22.64 -12.43 -13.50
N LEU A 367 -22.66 -13.50 -14.30
CA LEU A 367 -21.64 -13.77 -15.33
C LEU A 367 -21.64 -12.69 -16.40
N ILE A 368 -22.81 -12.32 -16.93
CA ILE A 368 -22.98 -11.30 -17.97
C ILE A 368 -22.50 -9.94 -17.48
N MET A 369 -22.90 -9.55 -16.27
CA MET A 369 -22.43 -8.31 -15.67
C MET A 369 -20.90 -8.33 -15.51
N VAL A 370 -20.32 -9.44 -15.04
CA VAL A 370 -18.87 -9.56 -14.87
C VAL A 370 -18.13 -9.42 -16.20
N MET A 371 -18.63 -10.09 -17.25
CA MET A 371 -18.07 -10.01 -18.59
C MET A 371 -18.19 -8.59 -19.16
N GLN A 372 -19.39 -8.01 -19.18
CA GLN A 372 -19.66 -6.75 -19.86
C GLN A 372 -19.08 -5.54 -19.15
N LYS A 373 -19.23 -5.47 -17.83
CA LYS A 373 -18.92 -4.24 -17.07
C LYS A 373 -17.46 -4.12 -16.65
N HIS A 374 -16.71 -5.22 -16.67
CA HIS A 374 -15.38 -5.22 -16.06
C HIS A 374 -14.30 -5.72 -16.99
N GLN A 375 -14.66 -6.68 -17.82
CA GLN A 375 -13.77 -7.19 -18.84
C GLN A 375 -14.02 -6.52 -20.18
N LYS A 376 -15.14 -5.79 -20.31
CA LYS A 376 -15.62 -5.22 -21.58
C LYS A 376 -15.81 -6.33 -22.63
N TYR A 377 -16.22 -7.50 -22.16
CA TYR A 377 -16.45 -8.69 -22.96
C TYR A 377 -17.92 -8.79 -23.36
N PHE A 378 -18.19 -9.21 -24.58
CA PHE A 378 -19.53 -9.54 -25.04
C PHE A 378 -19.87 -10.99 -24.68
N SER A 379 -21.04 -11.20 -24.08
CA SER A 379 -21.56 -12.54 -23.80
C SER A 379 -22.19 -13.16 -25.04
N ILE A 380 -22.16 -14.49 -25.10
CA ILE A 380 -22.73 -15.28 -26.20
C ILE A 380 -23.88 -16.13 -25.65
N ARG A 381 -25.03 -16.14 -26.34
CA ARG A 381 -26.17 -17.02 -26.03
C ARG A 381 -26.43 -18.02 -27.17
N ASP A 382 -26.97 -19.18 -26.84
CA ASP A 382 -27.50 -20.13 -27.83
C ASP A 382 -28.88 -19.69 -28.36
N ASP A 383 -29.43 -20.44 -29.33
CA ASP A 383 -30.73 -20.15 -29.94
C ASP A 383 -31.92 -20.28 -28.96
N ASP A 384 -31.76 -21.05 -27.87
CA ASP A 384 -32.73 -21.19 -26.79
C ASP A 384 -32.63 -20.05 -25.75
N GLY A 385 -31.69 -19.13 -25.96
CA GLY A 385 -31.46 -17.97 -25.12
C GLY A 385 -30.67 -18.27 -23.86
N ARG A 386 -29.97 -19.40 -23.75
CA ARG A 386 -29.11 -19.74 -22.60
C ARG A 386 -27.70 -19.20 -22.78
N LEU A 387 -27.05 -18.82 -21.69
CA LEU A 387 -25.66 -18.34 -21.73
C LEU A 387 -24.69 -19.48 -22.05
N LEU A 388 -23.84 -19.29 -23.05
CA LEU A 388 -22.76 -20.22 -23.40
C LEU A 388 -21.47 -19.91 -22.62
N PRO A 389 -20.56 -20.89 -22.41
CA PRO A 389 -19.30 -20.70 -21.68
C PRO A 389 -18.23 -19.94 -22.50
N TYR A 390 -18.67 -19.04 -23.38
CA TYR A 390 -17.84 -18.28 -24.31
C TYR A 390 -18.12 -16.79 -24.21
N PHE A 391 -17.09 -15.99 -24.47
CA PHE A 391 -17.17 -14.54 -24.52
C PHE A 391 -16.32 -13.97 -25.64
N ILE A 392 -16.58 -12.72 -26.00
CA ILE A 392 -15.77 -11.99 -26.98
C ILE A 392 -15.10 -10.81 -26.30
N ALA A 393 -13.77 -10.78 -26.31
CA ALA A 393 -12.97 -9.68 -25.80
C ALA A 393 -12.39 -8.84 -26.94
N CYS A 394 -11.94 -7.63 -26.65
CA CYS A 394 -11.06 -6.87 -27.53
C CYS A 394 -9.64 -6.86 -26.94
N ARG A 395 -8.64 -7.15 -27.78
CA ARG A 395 -7.24 -7.31 -27.37
C ARG A 395 -6.69 -6.03 -26.70
N ALA A 396 -6.12 -6.18 -25.50
CA ALA A 396 -5.44 -5.10 -24.77
C ALA A 396 -4.05 -4.82 -25.36
N ARG A 397 -3.61 -3.56 -25.26
CA ARG A 397 -2.34 -3.07 -25.79
C ARG A 397 -1.24 -3.21 -24.74
N TYR A 398 -0.43 -4.28 -24.80
CA TYR A 398 0.74 -4.44 -23.92
C TYR A 398 1.91 -3.52 -24.29
N GLU A 399 1.81 -2.85 -25.43
CA GLU A 399 2.85 -2.02 -26.01
C GLU A 399 3.24 -0.85 -25.11
N ASP A 400 2.34 -0.34 -24.25
CA ASP A 400 2.64 0.76 -23.33
C ASP A 400 3.50 0.27 -22.15
N ALA A 401 3.14 -0.83 -21.50
CA ALA A 401 3.96 -1.44 -20.45
C ALA A 401 5.32 -1.89 -21.00
N ASN A 402 5.32 -2.50 -22.18
CA ASN A 402 6.56 -2.88 -22.87
C ASN A 402 7.41 -1.66 -23.22
N PHE A 403 6.80 -0.55 -23.64
CA PHE A 403 7.53 0.67 -23.95
C PHE A 403 8.26 1.25 -22.73
N PHE A 404 7.57 1.37 -21.59
CA PHE A 404 8.20 1.89 -20.37
C PHE A 404 9.32 0.96 -19.89
N TYR A 405 9.08 -0.34 -19.93
CA TYR A 405 10.08 -1.34 -19.57
C TYR A 405 11.31 -1.28 -20.48
N GLU A 406 11.14 -1.26 -21.80
CA GLU A 406 12.21 -1.10 -22.79
C GLU A 406 12.93 0.25 -22.67
N MET A 407 12.25 1.31 -22.20
CA MET A 407 12.88 2.59 -21.93
C MET A 407 13.76 2.52 -20.68
N ASP A 408 13.30 1.85 -19.63
CA ASP A 408 14.04 1.66 -18.39
C ASP A 408 15.29 0.79 -18.61
N LEU A 409 15.17 -0.28 -19.42
CA LEU A 409 16.27 -1.19 -19.77
C LEU A 409 17.41 -0.53 -20.58
N ARG A 410 17.26 0.72 -21.04
CA ARG A 410 18.34 1.48 -21.69
C ARG A 410 19.35 2.05 -20.71
N LYS A 411 19.00 2.08 -19.42
CA LYS A 411 19.85 2.54 -18.32
C LYS A 411 20.10 1.37 -17.38
N ASN A 412 21.19 1.41 -16.62
CA ASN A 412 21.35 0.44 -15.53
C ASN A 412 20.46 0.89 -14.37
N PHE A 413 19.98 -0.06 -13.59
CA PHE A 413 19.18 0.18 -12.39
C PHE A 413 19.88 1.13 -11.41
N TYR A 414 21.19 1.01 -11.28
CA TYR A 414 22.01 1.92 -10.46
C TYR A 414 21.89 3.40 -10.87
N ASP A 415 21.74 3.69 -12.17
CA ASP A 415 21.67 5.06 -12.69
C ASP A 415 20.41 5.79 -12.19
N PHE A 416 19.36 5.04 -11.83
CA PHE A 416 18.11 5.60 -11.31
C PHE A 416 18.25 6.15 -9.89
N ARG A 417 19.23 5.70 -9.08
CA ARG A 417 19.44 6.24 -7.72
C ARG A 417 19.60 7.76 -7.73
N SER A 418 20.40 8.29 -8.67
CA SER A 418 20.66 9.73 -8.78
C SER A 418 19.40 10.55 -9.08
N HIS A 419 18.41 9.94 -9.75
CA HIS A 419 17.16 10.59 -10.12
C HIS A 419 16.19 10.74 -8.93
N LEU A 420 16.42 10.03 -7.81
CA LEU A 420 15.65 10.20 -6.58
C LEU A 420 15.79 11.61 -5.98
N LYS A 421 16.79 12.39 -6.41
CA LYS A 421 16.90 13.82 -6.10
C LYS A 421 15.71 14.64 -6.65
N GLY A 422 15.02 14.14 -7.66
CA GLY A 422 13.80 14.75 -8.20
C GLY A 422 12.52 14.37 -7.46
N VAL A 423 12.57 13.40 -6.54
CA VAL A 423 11.41 12.90 -5.79
C VAL A 423 11.44 13.49 -4.39
N LEU A 424 10.49 14.36 -4.07
CA LEU A 424 10.40 14.99 -2.76
C LEU A 424 9.93 13.96 -1.72
N PHE A 425 10.66 13.82 -0.61
CA PHE A 425 10.19 13.06 0.54
C PHE A 425 9.40 13.97 1.49
N HIS A 426 10.01 15.08 1.90
CA HIS A 426 9.35 16.12 2.69
C HIS A 426 10.14 17.43 2.59
N GLU A 427 9.48 18.58 2.60
CA GLU A 427 10.11 19.91 2.37
C GLU A 427 11.31 20.18 3.30
N LYS A 428 11.21 19.76 4.57
CA LYS A 428 12.28 19.94 5.59
C LYS A 428 13.27 18.77 5.66
N LEU A 429 12.93 17.59 5.14
CA LEU A 429 13.77 16.38 5.21
C LEU A 429 14.47 16.05 3.89
N GLY A 430 14.14 16.80 2.84
CA GLY A 430 14.73 16.69 1.51
C GLY A 430 14.02 15.68 0.61
N THR A 431 14.81 15.13 -0.30
CA THR A 431 14.40 14.23 -1.37
C THR A 431 14.43 12.77 -0.92
N MET A 432 13.89 11.86 -1.74
CA MET A 432 14.04 10.42 -1.51
C MET A 432 15.50 9.99 -1.58
N LEU A 433 16.36 10.68 -2.32
CA LEU A 433 17.80 10.42 -2.29
C LEU A 433 18.41 10.75 -0.92
N ASP A 434 18.00 11.87 -0.32
CA ASP A 434 18.45 12.28 1.01
C ASP A 434 17.98 11.26 2.06
N LYS A 435 16.71 10.82 1.98
CA LYS A 435 16.15 9.74 2.81
C LYS A 435 16.98 8.46 2.70
N MET A 436 17.19 7.94 1.48
CA MET A 436 17.93 6.68 1.28
C MET A 436 19.40 6.78 1.69
N THR A 437 19.99 7.98 1.66
CA THR A 437 21.34 8.20 2.19
C THR A 437 21.37 8.07 3.72
N ARG A 438 20.38 8.60 4.43
CA ARG A 438 20.24 8.41 5.88
C ARG A 438 19.97 6.96 6.26
N VAL A 439 19.10 6.29 5.51
CA VAL A 439 18.84 4.85 5.71
C VAL A 439 20.11 4.03 5.55
N GLN A 440 20.93 4.30 4.52
CA GLN A 440 22.23 3.63 4.35
C GLN A 440 23.19 3.87 5.54
N ASN A 441 23.24 5.08 6.07
CA ASN A 441 24.05 5.38 7.26
C ASN A 441 23.53 4.65 8.52
N THR A 442 22.20 4.58 8.66
CA THR A 442 21.52 3.89 9.77
C THR A 442 21.77 2.38 9.72
N VAL A 443 21.61 1.75 8.55
CA VAL A 443 21.90 0.33 8.31
C VAL A 443 23.32 -0.03 8.75
N THR A 444 24.30 0.83 8.47
CA THR A 444 25.70 0.59 8.84
C THR A 444 25.88 0.41 10.35
N LYS A 445 25.21 1.25 11.14
CA LYS A 445 25.24 1.17 12.61
C LYS A 445 24.40 0.01 13.15
N LEU A 446 23.20 -0.20 12.61
CA LEU A 446 22.30 -1.29 13.04
C LEU A 446 22.86 -2.68 12.73
N SER A 447 23.59 -2.86 11.64
CA SER A 447 24.15 -4.17 11.25
C SER A 447 25.04 -4.77 12.34
N LEU A 448 25.71 -3.92 13.15
CA LEU A 448 26.50 -4.37 14.30
C LEU A 448 25.62 -4.91 15.43
N ALA A 449 24.51 -4.22 15.74
CA ALA A 449 23.57 -4.64 16.78
C ALA A 449 22.86 -5.97 16.43
N PHE A 450 22.66 -6.25 15.14
CA PHE A 450 22.08 -7.49 14.65
C PHE A 450 23.09 -8.63 14.44
N GLY A 451 24.39 -8.38 14.64
CA GLY A 451 25.43 -9.40 14.48
C GLY A 451 25.57 -9.93 13.05
N LEU A 452 25.30 -9.10 12.03
CA LEU A 452 25.41 -9.51 10.63
C LEU A 452 26.84 -9.97 10.31
N ASN A 453 26.95 -11.10 9.61
CA ASN A 453 28.25 -11.56 9.11
C ASN A 453 28.74 -10.67 7.94
N LYS A 454 30.01 -10.85 7.53
CA LYS A 454 30.63 -10.03 6.48
C LYS A 454 29.87 -10.07 5.15
N ASP A 455 29.30 -11.21 4.79
CA ASP A 455 28.57 -11.39 3.53
C ASP A 455 27.20 -10.68 3.60
N GLN A 456 26.47 -10.85 4.71
CA GLN A 456 25.20 -10.16 4.95
C GLN A 456 25.38 -8.64 5.02
N LEU A 457 26.46 -8.15 5.62
CA LEU A 457 26.79 -6.72 5.65
C LEU A 457 26.98 -6.17 4.24
N GLN A 458 27.64 -6.91 3.34
CA GLN A 458 27.80 -6.49 1.95
C GLN A 458 26.46 -6.46 1.21
N VAL A 459 25.61 -7.47 1.42
CA VAL A 459 24.26 -7.51 0.82
C VAL A 459 23.44 -6.32 1.26
N VAL A 460 23.38 -6.03 2.57
CA VAL A 460 22.54 -4.93 3.06
C VAL A 460 23.04 -3.57 2.61
N GLN A 461 24.37 -3.38 2.49
CA GLN A 461 24.96 -2.15 1.94
C GLN A 461 24.64 -1.98 0.46
N GLY A 462 24.75 -3.05 -0.34
CA GLY A 462 24.36 -3.05 -1.75
C GLY A 462 22.87 -2.75 -1.95
N ALA A 463 22.02 -3.34 -1.12
CA ALA A 463 20.58 -3.09 -1.13
C ALA A 463 20.24 -1.66 -0.69
N ALA A 464 20.82 -1.13 0.38
CA ALA A 464 20.61 0.24 0.83
C ALA A 464 21.03 1.29 -0.23
N MET A 465 22.06 0.97 -1.02
CA MET A 465 22.50 1.81 -2.14
C MET A 465 21.52 1.79 -3.32
N LEU A 466 20.69 0.76 -3.48
CA LEU A 466 19.72 0.68 -4.57
C LEU A 466 18.27 0.87 -4.11
N ALA A 467 18.05 0.95 -2.79
CA ALA A 467 16.75 1.08 -2.17
C ALA A 467 15.96 2.24 -2.80
N MET A 468 14.70 1.94 -3.16
CA MET A 468 13.75 2.88 -3.75
C MET A 468 14.17 3.50 -5.09
N ALA A 469 15.27 3.08 -5.73
CA ALA A 469 15.70 3.63 -7.01
C ALA A 469 14.67 3.39 -8.13
N ASP A 470 13.88 2.32 -8.00
CA ASP A 470 12.79 2.00 -8.91
C ASP A 470 11.70 3.07 -8.95
N LEU A 471 11.51 3.88 -7.90
CA LEU A 471 10.57 5.03 -7.91
C LEU A 471 10.87 6.04 -9.02
N SER A 472 12.11 6.09 -9.53
CA SER A 472 12.50 6.97 -10.64
C SER A 472 12.45 6.30 -12.02
N THR A 473 11.98 5.05 -12.09
CA THR A 473 11.81 4.31 -13.34
C THR A 473 10.48 4.70 -13.99
N ALA A 474 10.43 4.63 -15.32
CA ALA A 474 9.22 4.98 -16.05
C ALA A 474 8.09 3.99 -15.79
N VAL A 475 8.40 2.71 -15.63
CA VAL A 475 7.42 1.70 -15.25
C VAL A 475 6.78 2.05 -13.91
N VAL A 476 7.56 2.34 -12.85
CA VAL A 476 6.98 2.63 -11.53
C VAL A 476 6.32 4.00 -11.47
N THR A 477 6.77 4.97 -12.27
CA THR A 477 6.10 6.27 -12.39
C THR A 477 4.67 6.12 -12.92
N GLU A 478 4.45 5.18 -13.85
CA GLU A 478 3.14 4.90 -14.43
C GLU A 478 2.36 3.85 -13.61
N PHE A 479 3.07 2.94 -12.92
CA PHE A 479 2.52 1.85 -12.12
C PHE A 479 3.14 1.84 -10.71
N THR A 480 2.74 2.79 -9.87
CA THR A 480 3.35 2.98 -8.54
C THR A 480 3.16 1.79 -7.59
N SER A 481 2.10 0.99 -7.79
CA SER A 481 1.76 -0.18 -6.95
C SER A 481 2.77 -1.33 -7.05
N ILE A 482 3.62 -1.36 -8.07
CA ILE A 482 4.63 -2.41 -8.26
C ILE A 482 6.05 -1.98 -7.83
N SER A 483 6.16 -0.89 -7.08
CA SER A 483 7.43 -0.51 -6.45
C SER A 483 7.93 -1.60 -5.49
N GLY A 484 9.24 -1.75 -5.36
CA GLY A 484 9.92 -2.85 -4.65
C GLY A 484 9.95 -4.16 -5.45
N ILE A 485 8.83 -4.53 -6.09
CA ILE A 485 8.79 -5.66 -7.03
C ILE A 485 9.67 -5.35 -8.24
N MET A 486 9.50 -4.17 -8.84
CA MET A 486 10.34 -3.74 -9.96
C MET A 486 11.79 -3.52 -9.56
N ALA A 487 12.07 -3.05 -8.33
CA ALA A 487 13.43 -2.96 -7.82
C ALA A 487 14.15 -4.32 -7.84
N ARG A 488 13.48 -5.38 -7.35
CA ARG A 488 13.99 -6.76 -7.43
C ARG A 488 14.20 -7.21 -8.87
N HIS A 489 13.23 -6.97 -9.75
CA HIS A 489 13.35 -7.37 -11.16
C HIS A 489 14.51 -6.67 -11.86
N TYR A 490 14.68 -5.36 -11.68
CA TYR A 490 15.76 -4.61 -12.29
C TYR A 490 17.12 -5.00 -11.71
N ALA A 491 17.23 -5.19 -10.40
CA ALA A 491 18.47 -5.66 -9.78
C ALA A 491 18.91 -7.05 -10.29
N LEU A 492 17.98 -7.99 -10.43
CA LEU A 492 18.26 -9.30 -11.03
C LEU A 492 18.68 -9.15 -12.50
N LYS A 493 17.95 -8.35 -13.27
CA LYS A 493 18.20 -8.17 -14.71
C LYS A 493 19.57 -7.55 -14.99
N ASP A 494 19.95 -6.53 -14.24
CA ASP A 494 21.26 -5.89 -14.31
C ASP A 494 22.39 -6.87 -13.97
N GLY A 495 22.20 -7.65 -12.90
CA GLY A 495 23.19 -8.62 -12.41
C GLY A 495 23.38 -9.86 -13.30
N TYR A 496 22.50 -10.11 -14.27
CA TYR A 496 22.68 -11.17 -15.28
C TYR A 496 23.36 -10.68 -16.57
N SER A 497 23.63 -9.38 -16.72
CA SER A 497 24.23 -8.82 -17.94
C SER A 497 25.73 -8.58 -17.75
N ALA A 498 26.58 -9.46 -18.31
CA ALA A 498 28.00 -9.37 -18.76
C ALA A 498 29.02 -8.32 -18.21
N ARG A 499 28.71 -7.49 -17.21
CA ARG A 499 29.38 -6.23 -16.86
C ARG A 499 29.87 -6.15 -15.42
N LEU A 500 29.82 -7.26 -14.67
CA LEU A 500 30.57 -7.43 -13.41
C LEU A 500 32.08 -7.18 -13.55
N ARG A 501 32.59 -7.08 -14.79
CA ARG A 501 33.97 -6.69 -15.12
C ARG A 501 34.26 -5.19 -15.03
N GLU A 502 33.26 -4.31 -15.02
CA GLU A 502 33.46 -2.84 -15.15
C GLU A 502 32.87 -2.02 -14.01
N ASN A 503 32.14 -2.65 -13.07
CA ASN A 503 31.53 -1.93 -11.95
C ASN A 503 32.62 -1.48 -10.94
N PRO A 504 32.79 -0.18 -10.66
CA PRO A 504 33.81 0.33 -9.75
C PRO A 504 33.76 -0.29 -8.35
N ILE A 505 32.56 -0.63 -7.87
CA ILE A 505 32.34 -1.27 -6.56
C ILE A 505 32.82 -2.72 -6.59
N VAL A 506 32.57 -3.43 -7.70
CA VAL A 506 33.05 -4.82 -7.91
C VAL A 506 34.56 -4.84 -8.17
N VAL A 507 35.12 -3.83 -8.85
CA VAL A 507 36.56 -3.67 -9.07
C VAL A 507 37.28 -3.34 -7.75
N GLN A 508 36.72 -2.46 -6.92
CA GLN A 508 37.25 -2.13 -5.59
C GLN A 508 37.11 -3.33 -4.63
N PHE A 509 36.04 -4.12 -4.77
CA PHE A 509 35.80 -5.40 -4.07
C PHE A 509 36.80 -6.50 -4.47
N LEU A 510 37.07 -6.68 -5.77
CA LEU A 510 38.06 -7.63 -6.28
C LEU A 510 39.47 -7.21 -5.89
N MET A 511 39.79 -5.91 -5.94
CA MET A 511 41.07 -5.37 -5.47
C MET A 511 41.30 -5.63 -3.98
N GLN A 512 40.29 -5.43 -3.13
CA GLN A 512 40.39 -5.65 -1.68
C GLN A 512 40.57 -7.13 -1.33
N LYS A 513 39.81 -8.03 -1.97
CA LYS A 513 39.96 -9.49 -1.83
C LYS A 513 41.32 -9.98 -2.34
N SER A 514 41.80 -9.42 -3.45
CA SER A 514 43.13 -9.71 -3.98
C SER A 514 44.22 -9.26 -3.00
N LEU A 515 44.05 -8.11 -2.34
CA LEU A 515 45.01 -7.60 -1.35
C LEU A 515 45.04 -8.45 -0.08
N ASP A 516 43.88 -8.91 0.41
CA ASP A 516 43.75 -9.76 1.60
C ASP A 516 44.27 -11.20 1.36
N ALA A 517 44.07 -11.71 0.12
CA ALA A 517 44.64 -12.98 -0.30
C ALA A 517 46.17 -12.88 -0.50
N LEU A 518 46.66 -11.80 -1.12
CA LEU A 518 48.09 -11.56 -1.33
C LEU A 518 48.83 -11.33 0.00
N THR A 519 48.24 -10.62 0.97
CA THR A 519 48.85 -10.44 2.30
C THR A 519 48.90 -11.72 3.12
N SER A 520 47.98 -12.66 2.90
CA SER A 520 48.02 -13.99 3.51
C SER A 520 49.02 -14.94 2.84
N ILE A 521 49.37 -14.70 1.58
CA ILE A 521 50.32 -15.51 0.79
C ILE A 521 51.76 -14.99 0.92
N PHE A 522 51.97 -13.69 1.17
CA PHE A 522 53.31 -13.07 1.21
C PHE A 522 54.17 -13.41 2.45
N MET A 523 53.74 -14.33 3.33
CA MET A 523 54.56 -14.80 4.47
C MET A 523 55.40 -16.07 4.18
N VAL A 524 55.46 -16.55 2.94
CA VAL A 524 56.28 -17.73 2.58
C VAL A 524 57.05 -17.49 1.26
N THR A 525 58.33 -17.13 1.44
CA THR A 525 59.52 -17.35 0.59
C THR A 525 59.44 -17.40 -0.96
N ALA A 526 60.27 -16.53 -1.55
CA ALA A 526 61.14 -16.70 -2.75
C ALA A 526 60.52 -16.79 -4.17
N PHE A 527 60.99 -15.83 -4.99
CA PHE A 527 60.84 -15.69 -6.44
C PHE A 527 61.40 -16.90 -7.23
N ASP A 528 60.69 -17.41 -8.25
CA ASP A 528 60.92 -17.09 -9.69
C ASP A 528 60.25 -18.04 -10.74
N GLU A 529 59.27 -18.89 -10.40
CA GLU A 529 58.59 -19.75 -11.41
C GLU A 529 57.07 -19.90 -11.20
N PHE A 530 56.30 -18.80 -11.20
CA PHE A 530 54.85 -18.88 -10.90
C PHE A 530 53.91 -18.03 -11.77
N TYR A 531 54.28 -17.70 -13.02
CA TYR A 531 53.34 -16.96 -13.88
C TYR A 531 52.24 -17.86 -14.50
N ASP A 532 52.58 -19.08 -14.94
CA ASP A 532 51.59 -19.96 -15.61
C ASP A 532 50.68 -20.74 -14.65
N THR A 533 51.13 -21.00 -13.42
CA THR A 533 50.31 -21.64 -12.38
C THR A 533 49.34 -20.65 -11.73
N ILE A 534 49.70 -19.36 -11.61
CA ILE A 534 48.79 -18.30 -11.14
C ILE A 534 47.65 -18.08 -12.14
N VAL A 535 47.91 -18.09 -13.45
CA VAL A 535 46.86 -17.95 -14.48
C VAL A 535 45.90 -19.15 -14.46
N SER A 536 46.41 -20.35 -14.17
CA SER A 536 45.58 -21.57 -14.08
C SER A 536 44.74 -21.64 -12.79
N ILE A 537 45.23 -21.12 -11.66
CA ILE A 537 44.45 -20.99 -10.42
C ILE A 537 43.41 -19.86 -10.53
N THR A 538 43.75 -18.77 -11.22
CA THR A 538 42.81 -17.66 -11.47
C THR A 538 41.63 -18.10 -12.36
N LEU A 539 41.82 -19.08 -13.25
CA LEU A 539 40.74 -19.58 -14.12
C LEU A 539 39.80 -20.60 -13.45
N ILE A 540 40.27 -21.35 -12.44
CA ILE A 540 39.42 -22.31 -11.70
C ILE A 540 38.59 -21.59 -10.60
N GLU A 541 39.08 -20.49 -10.02
CA GLU A 541 38.28 -19.65 -9.12
C GLU A 541 37.22 -18.80 -9.84
N LEU A 542 37.31 -18.61 -11.16
CA LEU A 542 36.34 -17.82 -11.93
C LEU A 542 34.97 -18.50 -12.11
N ASP A 543 34.89 -19.84 -12.12
CA ASP A 543 33.59 -20.54 -12.12
C ASP A 543 32.89 -20.42 -10.76
N ASN A 544 33.64 -20.46 -9.66
CA ASN A 544 33.11 -20.22 -8.31
C ASN A 544 32.78 -18.74 -8.08
N GLY A 545 33.54 -17.80 -8.68
CA GLY A 545 33.31 -16.36 -8.61
C GLY A 545 32.05 -15.89 -9.35
N SER A 546 31.72 -16.54 -10.48
CA SER A 546 30.45 -16.30 -11.17
C SER A 546 29.25 -16.75 -10.32
N PHE A 547 29.37 -17.90 -9.67
CA PHE A 547 28.35 -18.43 -8.75
C PHE A 547 28.20 -17.55 -7.50
N PHE A 548 29.31 -17.14 -6.88
CA PHE A 548 29.32 -16.26 -5.71
C PHE A 548 28.68 -14.91 -6.04
N CYS A 549 29.02 -14.30 -7.19
CA CYS A 549 28.43 -13.03 -7.59
C CYS A 549 26.92 -13.13 -7.88
N CYS A 550 26.45 -14.23 -8.46
CA CYS A 550 25.01 -14.46 -8.69
C CYS A 550 24.23 -14.58 -7.37
N ILE A 551 24.83 -15.19 -6.33
CA ILE A 551 24.22 -15.32 -5.00
C ILE A 551 24.00 -13.93 -4.37
N PHE A 552 25.01 -13.07 -4.38
CA PHE A 552 24.89 -11.73 -3.80
C PHE A 552 23.86 -10.87 -4.53
N VAL A 553 23.82 -10.92 -5.87
CA VAL A 553 22.81 -10.21 -6.67
C VAL A 553 21.40 -10.64 -6.27
N ARG A 554 21.16 -11.95 -6.12
CA ARG A 554 19.85 -12.46 -5.73
C ARG A 554 19.46 -12.03 -4.31
N GLN A 555 20.40 -12.04 -3.37
CA GLN A 555 20.14 -11.60 -1.99
C GLN A 555 19.90 -10.09 -1.91
N ILE A 556 20.64 -9.28 -2.68
CA ILE A 556 20.40 -7.83 -2.81
C ILE A 556 19.01 -7.57 -3.39
N ALA A 557 18.65 -8.27 -4.47
CA ALA A 557 17.35 -8.13 -5.10
C ALA A 557 16.20 -8.53 -4.15
N GLU A 558 16.40 -9.56 -3.33
CA GLU A 558 15.44 -9.93 -2.29
C GLU A 558 15.30 -8.83 -1.24
N ALA A 559 16.42 -8.32 -0.70
CA ALA A 559 16.40 -7.23 0.28
C ALA A 559 15.72 -5.95 -0.25
N LEU A 560 15.87 -5.65 -1.55
CA LEU A 560 15.20 -4.54 -2.22
C LEU A 560 13.68 -4.70 -2.35
N PHE A 561 13.19 -5.94 -2.42
CA PHE A 561 11.76 -6.22 -2.32
C PHE A 561 11.30 -6.16 -0.86
N GLU A 562 12.08 -6.73 0.05
CA GLU A 562 11.77 -6.88 1.47
C GLU A 562 11.72 -5.54 2.23
N ILE A 563 12.41 -4.48 1.78
CA ILE A 563 12.31 -3.14 2.39
C ILE A 563 10.86 -2.64 2.47
N MET A 564 10.03 -3.00 1.49
CA MET A 564 8.62 -2.61 1.41
C MET A 564 7.71 -3.44 2.34
N LEU A 565 8.21 -4.52 2.91
CA LEU A 565 7.44 -5.45 3.72
C LEU A 565 7.51 -5.10 5.22
N PRO A 566 6.41 -5.30 5.98
CA PRO A 566 5.05 -5.52 5.49
C PRO A 566 4.45 -4.22 4.92
N ARG A 567 3.63 -4.35 3.87
CA ARG A 567 2.92 -3.21 3.24
C ARG A 567 1.65 -2.83 3.99
N PHE A 568 1.01 -3.80 4.64
CA PHE A 568 -0.19 -3.66 5.46
C PHE A 568 -0.18 -4.72 6.58
N SER A 569 -1.06 -4.57 7.56
CA SER A 569 -1.16 -5.52 8.68
C SER A 569 -1.53 -6.93 8.17
N GLY A 570 -0.74 -7.94 8.55
CA GLY A 570 -0.93 -9.32 8.09
C GLY A 570 -0.32 -9.65 6.72
N ASP A 571 0.39 -8.71 6.09
CA ASP A 571 1.20 -8.98 4.90
C ASP A 571 2.40 -9.90 5.23
N THR A 572 3.07 -10.41 4.20
CA THR A 572 4.33 -11.13 4.37
C THR A 572 5.40 -10.22 4.99
N LEU A 573 6.20 -10.78 5.89
CA LEU A 573 7.32 -10.08 6.53
C LEU A 573 8.64 -10.30 5.78
N PRO A 574 9.61 -9.37 5.90
CA PRO A 574 10.97 -9.59 5.43
C PRO A 574 11.57 -10.81 6.14
N LYS A 575 12.21 -11.70 5.37
CA LYS A 575 12.74 -12.97 5.87
C LYS A 575 14.26 -12.99 5.96
N THR A 576 14.95 -12.26 5.10
CA THR A 576 16.41 -12.22 5.10
C THR A 576 16.92 -11.23 6.14
N ASP A 577 18.01 -11.53 6.85
CA ASP A 577 18.60 -10.58 7.80
C ASP A 577 18.93 -9.22 7.14
N PRO A 578 19.50 -9.16 5.92
CA PRO A 578 19.66 -7.89 5.19
C PRO A 578 18.35 -7.15 4.95
N GLY A 579 17.30 -7.84 4.48
CA GLY A 579 15.99 -7.22 4.25
C GLY A 579 15.34 -6.73 5.53
N ILE A 580 15.45 -7.49 6.64
CA ILE A 580 14.96 -7.11 7.96
C ILE A 580 15.65 -5.82 8.45
N VAL A 581 16.98 -5.76 8.42
CA VAL A 581 17.74 -4.57 8.85
C VAL A 581 17.40 -3.36 7.99
N LEU A 582 17.30 -3.54 6.67
CA LEU A 582 16.97 -2.45 5.75
C LEU A 582 15.53 -1.94 5.97
N ALA A 583 14.56 -2.84 6.15
CA ALA A 583 13.17 -2.52 6.44
C ALA A 583 13.01 -1.80 7.79
N ILE A 584 13.80 -2.16 8.82
CA ILE A 584 13.82 -1.49 10.12
C ILE A 584 14.43 -0.09 9.98
N ALA A 585 15.57 0.04 9.31
CA ALA A 585 16.25 1.32 9.12
C ALA A 585 15.37 2.35 8.39
N ASP A 586 14.64 1.92 7.35
CA ASP A 586 13.71 2.78 6.62
C ASP A 586 12.56 3.31 7.49
N ARG A 587 12.01 2.45 8.35
CA ARG A 587 10.92 2.80 9.28
C ARG A 587 11.40 3.72 10.39
N LEU A 588 12.58 3.46 10.96
CA LEU A 588 13.18 4.33 11.97
C LEU A 588 13.47 5.72 11.40
N ASP A 589 14.06 5.83 10.21
CA ASP A 589 14.29 7.12 9.56
C ASP A 589 12.99 7.89 9.36
N THR A 590 11.96 7.19 8.88
CA THR A 590 10.65 7.79 8.61
C THR A 590 9.97 8.28 9.89
N LEU A 591 9.97 7.47 10.95
CA LEU A 591 9.37 7.83 12.24
C LEU A 591 10.09 9.02 12.89
N VAL A 592 11.43 8.96 13.00
CA VAL A 592 12.22 10.00 13.65
C VAL A 592 12.20 11.29 12.85
N GLY A 593 12.39 11.22 11.53
CA GLY A 593 12.39 12.39 10.66
C GLY A 593 11.04 13.11 10.69
N LEU A 594 9.93 12.37 10.53
CA LEU A 594 8.59 12.98 10.47
C LEU A 594 8.11 13.53 11.82
N PHE A 595 8.43 12.86 12.94
CA PHE A 595 8.18 13.46 14.26
C PHE A 595 9.04 14.72 14.47
N GLY A 596 10.31 14.71 14.05
CA GLY A 596 11.21 15.85 14.19
C GLY A 596 10.77 17.11 13.42
N VAL A 597 9.98 16.96 12.36
CA VAL A 597 9.40 18.10 11.61
C VAL A 597 7.99 18.49 12.05
N GLY A 598 7.43 17.80 13.06
CA GLY A 598 6.10 18.07 13.60
C GLY A 598 4.96 17.36 12.87
N CYS A 599 5.24 16.32 12.08
CA CYS A 599 4.23 15.53 11.37
C CYS A 599 3.76 14.30 12.16
N GLN A 600 3.85 14.34 13.49
CA GLN A 600 3.36 13.26 14.35
C GLN A 600 1.83 13.10 14.19
N PRO A 601 1.28 11.88 14.21
CA PRO A 601 -0.15 11.67 14.06
C PRO A 601 -0.92 12.24 15.24
N THR A 602 -2.12 12.75 14.98
CA THR A 602 -3.04 13.15 16.06
C THR A 602 -3.86 11.95 16.53
N SER A 603 -4.86 12.16 17.41
CA SER A 603 -5.82 11.10 17.72
C SER A 603 -6.58 10.66 16.48
N THR A 604 -6.80 11.56 15.52
CA THR A 604 -7.74 11.37 14.43
C THR A 604 -7.19 11.46 12.99
N ASN A 605 -5.95 11.88 12.81
CA ASN A 605 -5.38 12.05 11.47
C ASN A 605 -3.96 11.47 11.40
N ASP A 606 -3.70 10.62 10.41
CA ASP A 606 -2.39 10.07 10.11
C ASP A 606 -2.09 10.06 8.60
N PRO A 607 -1.91 11.26 7.99
CA PRO A 607 -1.86 11.42 6.55
C PRO A 607 -0.61 10.78 5.92
N LEU A 608 0.41 10.48 6.74
CA LEU A 608 1.67 9.86 6.33
C LEU A 608 1.76 8.38 6.74
N GLY A 609 0.72 7.82 7.36
CA GLY A 609 0.62 6.42 7.74
C GLY A 609 1.66 5.97 8.77
N LEU A 610 2.06 6.85 9.70
CA LEU A 610 3.05 6.56 10.74
C LEU A 610 2.59 5.47 11.72
N ARG A 611 1.29 5.34 11.99
CA ARG A 611 0.72 4.23 12.77
C ARG A 611 0.98 2.90 12.08
N ARG A 612 0.75 2.82 10.76
CA ARG A 612 1.03 1.62 9.95
C ARG A 612 2.52 1.30 9.90
N ILE A 613 3.37 2.32 9.74
CA ILE A 613 4.83 2.19 9.74
C ILE A 613 5.32 1.64 11.09
N SER A 614 4.84 2.21 12.18
CA SER A 614 5.20 1.80 13.55
C SER A 614 4.68 0.40 13.89
N TYR A 615 3.46 0.06 13.47
CA TYR A 615 2.93 -1.29 13.65
C TYR A 615 3.73 -2.32 12.84
N GLY A 616 4.06 -2.02 11.59
CA GLY A 616 4.92 -2.87 10.77
C GLY A 616 6.32 -3.06 11.38
N LEU A 617 6.89 -2.04 12.03
CA LEU A 617 8.14 -2.15 12.77
C LEU A 617 8.02 -3.13 13.96
N VAL A 618 6.94 -3.03 14.74
CA VAL A 618 6.65 -3.98 15.83
C VAL A 618 6.52 -5.40 15.30
N GLN A 619 5.76 -5.62 14.21
CA GLN A 619 5.62 -6.95 13.60
C GLN A 619 6.97 -7.52 13.15
N ILE A 620 7.80 -6.73 12.46
CA ILE A 620 9.13 -7.18 12.04
C ILE A 620 9.98 -7.60 13.24
N LEU A 621 10.00 -6.83 14.33
CA LEU A 621 10.82 -7.11 15.50
C LEU A 621 10.34 -8.34 16.27
N VAL A 622 9.03 -8.46 16.47
CA VAL A 622 8.43 -9.52 17.28
C VAL A 622 8.36 -10.84 16.51
N GLU A 623 7.84 -10.84 15.29
CA GLU A 623 7.58 -12.08 14.54
C GLU A 623 8.87 -12.68 13.95
N ASN A 624 9.92 -11.88 13.71
CA ASN A 624 11.25 -12.39 13.32
C ASN A 624 12.20 -12.63 14.53
N ASP A 625 11.70 -12.56 15.76
CA ASP A 625 12.47 -12.75 17.00
C ASP A 625 13.75 -11.89 17.07
N LYS A 626 13.62 -10.59 16.78
CA LYS A 626 14.75 -9.65 16.77
C LYS A 626 14.80 -8.84 18.06
N ASN A 627 15.76 -9.18 18.91
CA ASN A 627 15.99 -8.48 20.18
C ASN A 627 16.80 -7.19 19.96
N LEU A 628 16.12 -6.14 19.52
CA LEU A 628 16.70 -4.81 19.29
C LEU A 628 16.26 -3.84 20.37
N ASP A 629 17.20 -3.09 20.94
CA ASP A 629 16.89 -1.91 21.77
C ASP A 629 16.38 -0.79 20.87
N ILE A 630 15.07 -0.53 20.93
CA ILE A 630 14.41 0.45 20.08
C ILE A 630 14.83 1.88 20.43
N ARG A 631 15.13 2.19 21.70
CA ARG A 631 15.50 3.54 22.12
C ARG A 631 16.86 3.92 21.55
N SER A 632 17.85 3.05 21.74
CA SER A 632 19.18 3.22 21.16
C SER A 632 19.12 3.29 19.62
N SER A 633 18.22 2.52 18.99
CA SER A 633 18.05 2.53 17.52
C SER A 633 17.41 3.82 16.99
N LEU A 634 16.49 4.42 17.76
CA LEU A 634 15.90 5.73 17.44
C LEU A 634 16.95 6.84 17.57
N GLU A 635 17.83 6.78 18.57
CA GLU A 635 18.95 7.71 18.72
C GLU A 635 19.90 7.64 17.52
N VAL A 636 20.24 6.42 17.06
CA VAL A 636 21.02 6.21 15.84
C VAL A 636 20.38 6.85 14.60
N ALA A 637 19.06 6.72 14.45
CA ALA A 637 18.32 7.34 13.34
C ALA A 637 18.19 8.86 13.48
N ALA A 638 18.16 9.39 14.71
CA ALA A 638 18.14 10.82 15.01
C ALA A 638 19.46 11.50 14.62
N GLU A 639 20.61 10.87 14.90
CA GLU A 639 21.94 11.40 14.59
C GLU A 639 22.19 11.67 13.10
N VAL A 640 21.46 10.99 12.21
CA VAL A 640 21.63 11.12 10.75
C VAL A 640 20.60 12.04 10.10
N GLN A 641 19.62 12.57 10.86
CA GLN A 641 18.62 13.49 10.32
C GLN A 641 19.24 14.81 9.86
N PRO A 642 18.66 15.48 8.85
CA PRO A 642 19.16 16.79 8.38
C PRO A 642 18.74 17.95 9.30
N ILE A 643 17.97 17.64 10.35
CA ILE A 643 17.43 18.56 11.35
C ILE A 643 17.95 18.17 12.73
N GLN A 644 17.97 19.12 13.66
CA GLN A 644 18.19 18.81 15.07
C GLN A 644 16.98 18.03 15.60
N VAL A 645 17.24 16.86 16.17
CA VAL A 645 16.23 16.00 16.82
C VAL A 645 16.56 15.97 18.30
N ASP A 646 15.73 16.62 19.11
CA ASP A 646 15.90 16.64 20.56
C ASP A 646 15.50 15.30 21.19
N HIS A 647 16.01 15.01 22.40
CA HIS A 647 15.67 13.80 23.14
C HIS A 647 14.16 13.63 23.36
N THR A 648 13.41 14.74 23.49
CA THR A 648 11.95 14.72 23.61
C THR A 648 11.27 14.12 22.38
N VAL A 649 11.81 14.33 21.18
CA VAL A 649 11.29 13.73 19.95
C VAL A 649 11.52 12.22 19.96
N VAL A 650 12.72 11.78 20.36
CA VAL A 650 13.05 10.36 20.51
C VAL A 650 12.11 9.70 21.54
N ASP A 651 11.89 10.34 22.69
CA ASP A 651 10.98 9.84 23.73
C ASP A 651 9.53 9.76 23.22
N ASN A 652 9.07 10.76 22.44
CA ASN A 652 7.74 10.75 21.81
C ASN A 652 7.59 9.60 20.80
N VAL A 653 8.60 9.37 19.94
CA VAL A 653 8.58 8.25 18.98
C VAL A 653 8.63 6.92 19.72
N HIS A 654 9.45 6.80 20.77
CA HIS A 654 9.52 5.62 21.62
C HIS A 654 8.16 5.31 22.25
N GLN A 655 7.49 6.31 22.82
CA GLN A 655 6.14 6.15 23.38
C GLN A 655 5.14 5.74 22.30
N PHE A 656 5.24 6.31 21.10
CA PHE A 656 4.37 5.97 19.97
C PHE A 656 4.53 4.51 19.54
N VAL A 657 5.77 4.01 19.43
CA VAL A 657 6.06 2.59 19.15
C VAL A 657 5.59 1.69 20.29
N THR A 658 5.79 2.09 21.55
CA THR A 658 5.34 1.35 22.73
C THR A 658 3.82 1.15 22.72
N ARG A 659 3.05 2.19 22.36
CA ARG A 659 1.58 2.08 22.22
C ARG A 659 1.16 1.11 21.10
N ARG A 660 1.93 1.01 20.02
CA ARG A 660 1.66 0.02 18.96
C ARG A 660 2.00 -1.40 19.39
N LEU A 661 3.06 -1.57 20.20
CA LEU A 661 3.37 -2.84 20.84
C LEU A 661 2.29 -3.26 21.85
N GLU A 662 1.77 -2.32 22.64
CA GLU A 662 0.63 -2.56 23.54
C GLU A 662 -0.58 -3.06 22.75
N GLN A 663 -0.96 -2.35 21.69
CA GLN A 663 -2.05 -2.78 20.79
C GLN A 663 -1.80 -4.19 20.23
N TYR A 664 -0.60 -4.44 19.69
CA TYR A 664 -0.23 -5.75 19.14
C TYR A 664 -0.39 -6.89 20.16
N LEU A 665 0.01 -6.68 21.42
CA LEU A 665 -0.09 -7.68 22.48
C LEU A 665 -1.54 -7.91 22.94
N VAL A 666 -2.33 -6.84 23.04
CA VAL A 666 -3.76 -6.93 23.35
C VAL A 666 -4.52 -7.66 22.25
N ASP A 667 -4.22 -7.40 20.98
CA ASP A 667 -4.82 -8.09 19.83
C ASP A 667 -4.49 -9.59 19.81
N LYS A 668 -3.37 -9.99 20.43
CA LYS A 668 -3.00 -11.41 20.65
C LYS A 668 -3.74 -12.05 21.83
N GLY A 669 -4.64 -11.32 22.50
CA GLY A 669 -5.47 -11.81 23.59
C GLY A 669 -4.79 -11.77 24.96
N ILE A 670 -3.72 -10.99 25.13
CA ILE A 670 -3.06 -10.78 26.43
C ILE A 670 -3.81 -9.71 27.21
N SER A 671 -4.00 -9.93 28.52
CA SER A 671 -4.72 -8.98 29.36
C SER A 671 -4.02 -7.59 29.41
N PRO A 672 -4.76 -6.47 29.28
CA PRO A 672 -4.17 -5.13 29.24
C PRO A 672 -3.35 -4.76 30.48
N GLU A 673 -3.65 -5.34 31.65
CA GLU A 673 -2.90 -5.12 32.88
C GLU A 673 -1.54 -5.82 32.85
N VAL A 674 -1.48 -7.06 32.35
CA VAL A 674 -0.22 -7.79 32.12
C VAL A 674 0.63 -7.07 31.09
N VAL A 675 0.03 -6.63 29.98
CA VAL A 675 0.76 -5.88 28.94
C VAL A 675 1.38 -4.62 29.53
N ARG A 676 0.60 -3.78 30.21
CA ARG A 676 1.10 -2.53 30.81
C ARG A 676 2.17 -2.78 31.86
N SER A 677 2.00 -3.81 32.69
CA SER A 677 2.97 -4.22 33.71
C SER A 677 4.34 -4.55 33.11
N ILE A 678 4.37 -5.26 31.98
CA ILE A 678 5.61 -5.59 31.27
C ILE A 678 6.19 -4.36 30.56
N LEU A 679 5.37 -3.56 29.87
CA LEU A 679 5.86 -2.45 29.06
C LEU A 679 6.48 -1.31 29.88
N LEU A 680 6.09 -1.15 31.15
CA LEU A 680 6.73 -0.21 32.07
C LEU A 680 8.22 -0.52 32.29
N GLU A 681 8.61 -1.80 32.23
CA GLU A 681 9.99 -2.24 32.45
C GLU A 681 10.73 -2.65 31.16
N ARG A 682 10.00 -3.09 30.13
CA ARG A 682 10.57 -3.75 28.94
C ARG A 682 10.22 -3.11 27.60
N SER A 683 9.60 -1.94 27.57
CA SER A 683 9.19 -1.27 26.32
C SER A 683 10.33 -1.06 25.31
N ASN A 684 11.57 -0.90 25.77
CA ASN A 684 12.74 -0.76 24.90
C ASN A 684 13.00 -2.01 24.03
N PHE A 685 12.55 -3.20 24.44
CA PHE A 685 12.83 -4.47 23.79
C PHE A 685 11.53 -5.18 23.39
N PRO A 686 10.91 -4.84 22.24
CA PRO A 686 9.60 -5.37 21.85
C PRO A 686 9.50 -6.90 21.84
N CYS A 687 10.54 -7.59 21.39
CA CYS A 687 10.56 -9.05 21.38
C CYS A 687 10.59 -9.64 22.80
N LEU A 688 11.50 -9.15 23.65
CA LEU A 688 11.59 -9.59 25.05
C LEU A 688 10.29 -9.29 25.80
N ALA A 689 9.73 -8.09 25.62
CA ALA A 689 8.45 -7.71 26.20
C ALA A 689 7.33 -8.67 25.77
N THR A 690 7.29 -9.04 24.49
CA THR A 690 6.29 -10.00 23.98
C THR A 690 6.44 -11.38 24.64
N LYS A 691 7.65 -11.93 24.68
CA LYS A 691 7.92 -13.22 25.35
C LYS A 691 7.51 -13.17 26.84
N SER A 692 7.84 -12.07 27.51
CA SER A 692 7.52 -11.83 28.91
C SER A 692 6.02 -11.76 29.15
N ALA A 693 5.29 -11.03 28.31
CA ALA A 693 3.84 -10.87 28.42
C ALA A 693 3.09 -12.19 28.20
N ILE A 694 3.52 -13.00 27.21
CA ILE A 694 2.94 -14.33 26.96
C ILE A 694 3.16 -15.26 28.17
N LYS A 695 4.38 -15.32 28.70
CA LYS A 695 4.70 -16.13 29.89
C LYS A 695 3.90 -15.66 31.10
N MET A 696 3.86 -14.36 31.34
CA MET A 696 3.15 -13.77 32.47
C MET A 696 1.64 -14.01 32.41
N GLU A 697 1.03 -13.94 31.22
CA GLU A 697 -0.39 -14.27 31.01
C GLU A 697 -0.69 -15.76 31.26
N ALA A 698 0.26 -16.65 30.98
CA ALA A 698 0.11 -18.06 31.37
C ALA A 698 0.20 -18.23 32.90
N LEU A 699 1.14 -17.52 33.54
CA LEU A 699 1.35 -17.56 35.00
C LEU A 699 0.19 -16.95 35.78
N SER A 700 -0.45 -15.89 35.26
CA SER A 700 -1.57 -15.19 35.91
C SER A 700 -2.80 -16.09 36.12
N ARG A 701 -2.94 -17.16 35.33
CA ARG A 701 -4.00 -18.17 35.46
C ARG A 701 -3.72 -19.20 36.55
N GLY A 702 -2.49 -19.25 37.06
CA GLY A 702 -2.06 -20.12 38.15
C GLY A 702 -2.35 -19.53 39.54
N LYS A 703 -2.13 -20.34 40.58
CA LYS A 703 -2.28 -19.89 41.98
C LYS A 703 -1.05 -19.18 42.55
N LEU A 704 0.13 -19.49 42.01
CA LEU A 704 1.39 -19.00 42.56
C LEU A 704 1.61 -17.52 42.27
N PHE A 705 1.32 -17.09 41.05
CA PHE A 705 1.57 -15.72 40.63
C PHE A 705 0.80 -14.67 41.45
N PRO A 706 -0.52 -14.80 41.71
CA PRO A 706 -1.23 -13.87 42.59
C PRO A 706 -0.64 -13.77 44.01
N GLN A 707 -0.12 -14.88 44.56
CA GLN A 707 0.53 -14.87 45.89
C GLN A 707 1.84 -14.08 45.87
N VAL A 708 2.60 -14.19 44.78
CA VAL A 708 3.81 -13.38 44.56
C VAL A 708 3.44 -11.89 44.45
N VAL A 709 2.42 -11.54 43.66
CA VAL A 709 1.95 -10.15 43.54
C VAL A 709 1.58 -9.56 44.90
N GLU A 710 0.78 -10.28 45.70
CA GLU A 710 0.34 -9.84 47.03
C GLU A 710 1.53 -9.67 47.99
N ALA A 711 2.48 -10.60 47.99
CA ALA A 711 3.65 -10.57 48.88
C ALA A 711 4.54 -9.33 48.67
N TYR A 712 4.60 -8.81 47.45
CA TYR A 712 5.41 -7.63 47.10
C TYR A 712 4.70 -6.30 47.37
N SER A 713 3.38 -6.29 47.60
CA SER A 713 2.61 -5.06 47.88
C SER A 713 3.12 -4.32 49.12
N ARG A 714 3.37 -5.03 50.22
CA ARG A 714 3.72 -4.45 51.52
C ARG A 714 5.16 -3.90 51.55
N PRO A 715 6.21 -4.63 51.10
CA PRO A 715 7.55 -4.06 50.96
C PRO A 715 7.54 -2.76 50.15
N THR A 716 6.91 -2.76 48.97
CA THR A 716 6.84 -1.60 48.07
C THR A 716 6.11 -0.41 48.68
N ARG A 717 4.97 -0.64 49.35
CA ARG A 717 4.23 0.43 50.07
C ARG A 717 5.05 1.04 51.21
N ILE A 718 5.85 0.24 51.93
CA ILE A 718 6.67 0.72 53.06
C ILE A 718 7.83 1.59 52.59
N ILE A 719 8.44 1.28 51.44
CA ILE A 719 9.58 2.04 50.91
C ILE A 719 9.14 3.28 50.11
N ARG A 720 7.88 3.33 49.65
CA ARG A 720 7.36 4.42 48.82
C ARG A 720 7.56 5.78 49.51
N GLY A 721 8.24 6.70 48.81
CA GLY A 721 8.51 8.05 49.32
C GLY A 721 9.65 8.15 50.35
N LYS A 722 10.40 7.08 50.60
CA LYS A 722 11.58 7.10 51.48
C LYS A 722 12.86 7.26 50.67
N SER A 723 13.64 8.30 50.98
CA SER A 723 14.97 8.51 50.40
C SER A 723 16.00 7.66 51.13
N LEU A 724 16.31 6.49 50.57
CA LEU A 724 17.43 5.65 50.99
C LEU A 724 18.64 6.01 50.13
N ASN A 725 19.75 6.41 50.75
CA ASN A 725 21.01 6.66 50.04
C ASN A 725 21.41 5.41 49.24
N ALA A 726 21.96 5.59 48.05
CA ALA A 726 22.36 4.49 47.16
C ALA A 726 23.43 3.58 47.78
N ASP A 727 24.15 4.05 48.81
CA ASP A 727 25.28 3.36 49.44
C ASP A 727 24.91 2.55 50.70
N VAL A 728 23.63 2.42 51.05
CA VAL A 728 23.22 1.61 52.23
C VAL A 728 23.14 0.14 51.82
N GLU A 729 24.26 -0.58 51.94
CA GLU A 729 24.30 -2.04 51.84
C GLU A 729 23.68 -2.69 53.09
N VAL A 730 22.93 -3.77 52.87
CA VAL A 730 22.39 -4.59 53.96
C VAL A 730 23.56 -5.23 54.70
N SER A 731 23.54 -5.16 56.03
CA SER A 731 24.58 -5.73 56.89
C SER A 731 24.00 -6.82 57.79
N GLU A 732 24.44 -8.06 57.59
CA GLU A 732 24.09 -9.21 58.44
C GLU A 732 24.43 -8.98 59.93
N ALA A 733 25.45 -8.18 60.21
CA ALA A 733 25.90 -7.89 61.57
C ALA A 733 24.85 -7.12 62.40
N VAL A 734 23.84 -6.55 61.74
CA VAL A 734 22.78 -5.72 62.34
C VAL A 734 21.45 -6.48 62.43
N PHE A 735 21.39 -7.75 62.00
CA PHE A 735 20.18 -8.56 62.10
C PHE A 735 19.90 -9.01 63.54
N GLU A 736 18.68 -8.76 64.01
CA GLU A 736 18.19 -9.09 65.35
C GLU A 736 17.36 -10.38 65.36
N THR A 737 16.79 -10.76 64.21
CA THR A 737 15.82 -11.85 64.09
C THR A 737 16.21 -12.89 63.04
N ARG A 738 15.67 -14.11 63.19
CA ARG A 738 15.87 -15.19 62.21
C ARG A 738 15.20 -14.89 60.85
N GLY A 739 14.15 -14.07 60.83
CA GLY A 739 13.44 -13.68 59.61
C GLY A 739 14.23 -12.74 58.69
N GLU A 740 15.12 -11.91 59.25
CA GLU A 740 16.01 -11.03 58.47
C GLU A 740 17.04 -11.85 57.66
N ARG A 741 17.61 -12.90 58.27
CA ARG A 741 18.63 -13.77 57.64
C ARG A 741 18.10 -14.61 56.47
N SER A 742 16.79 -14.86 56.40
CA SER A 742 16.20 -15.68 55.33
C SER A 742 15.91 -14.91 54.03
N MET A 743 16.07 -13.58 54.00
CA MET A 743 15.67 -12.74 52.86
C MET A 743 16.83 -12.28 51.94
N GLU A 744 18.08 -12.66 52.23
CA GLU A 744 19.28 -12.09 51.56
C GLU A 744 19.83 -12.95 50.39
N CYS A 745 19.44 -14.22 50.28
CA CYS A 745 19.91 -15.10 49.19
C CYS A 745 18.91 -15.16 48.04
N PHE A 746 19.07 -14.34 46.99
CA PHE A 746 18.42 -14.63 45.71
C PHE A 746 19.21 -14.14 44.48
N PRO A 747 19.53 -15.02 43.50
CA PRO A 747 20.12 -14.61 42.23
C PRO A 747 19.07 -13.98 41.30
N GLY A 748 19.38 -12.81 40.75
CA GLY A 748 18.52 -12.11 39.79
C GLY A 748 18.40 -12.87 38.47
N SER A 749 17.19 -13.30 38.14
CA SER A 749 16.86 -13.94 36.87
C SER A 749 16.32 -12.92 35.86
N ILE A 750 16.53 -13.18 34.57
CA ILE A 750 16.13 -12.28 33.47
C ILE A 750 14.71 -12.61 32.96
N GLU A 751 14.22 -13.83 33.17
CA GLU A 751 12.92 -14.26 32.65
C GLU A 751 11.80 -14.18 33.71
N VAL A 752 10.56 -13.95 33.27
CA VAL A 752 9.42 -13.76 34.19
C VAL A 752 9.07 -15.01 34.97
N ASP A 753 9.16 -16.18 34.35
CA ASP A 753 8.95 -17.49 34.99
C ASP A 753 10.01 -17.76 36.05
N ASP A 754 11.28 -17.52 35.73
CA ASP A 754 12.36 -17.64 36.70
C ASP A 754 12.17 -16.67 37.87
N PHE A 755 11.72 -15.43 37.61
CA PHE A 755 11.41 -14.45 38.66
C PHE A 755 10.28 -14.91 39.57
N VAL A 756 9.22 -15.50 39.02
CA VAL A 756 8.08 -15.99 39.81
C VAL A 756 8.47 -17.22 40.63
N GLU A 757 9.25 -18.14 40.06
CA GLU A 757 9.78 -19.29 40.77
C GLU A 757 10.73 -18.85 41.90
N ALA A 758 11.61 -17.90 41.61
CA ALA A 758 12.48 -17.26 42.58
C ALA A 758 11.68 -16.66 43.76
N SER A 759 10.71 -15.82 43.42
CA SER A 759 9.87 -15.10 44.38
C SER A 759 8.99 -16.03 45.22
N SER A 760 8.67 -17.23 44.73
CA SER A 760 7.91 -18.23 45.49
C SER A 760 8.61 -18.65 46.79
N GLN A 761 9.94 -18.64 46.78
CA GLN A 761 10.76 -19.00 47.94
C GLN A 761 10.77 -17.88 48.99
N LEU A 762 10.40 -16.64 48.61
CA LEU A 762 10.32 -15.49 49.49
C LEU A 762 8.96 -15.35 50.20
N LEU A 763 7.94 -16.10 49.79
CA LEU A 763 6.59 -16.01 50.38
C LEU A 763 6.61 -16.27 51.89
N GLN A 764 7.20 -17.38 52.33
CA GLN A 764 7.27 -17.73 53.75
C GLN A 764 8.24 -16.81 54.54
N PRO A 765 9.46 -16.49 54.05
CA PRO A 765 10.32 -15.50 54.68
C PRO A 765 9.67 -14.13 54.88
N LEU A 766 8.96 -13.61 53.87
CA LEU A 766 8.27 -12.31 53.94
C LEU A 766 7.14 -12.32 54.97
N ASP A 767 6.30 -13.36 54.97
CA ASP A 767 5.24 -13.50 55.97
C ASP A 767 5.83 -13.58 57.39
N SER A 768 6.87 -14.40 57.58
CA SER A 768 7.57 -14.50 58.85
C SER A 768 8.20 -13.17 59.29
N PHE A 769 8.83 -12.44 58.36
CA PHE A 769 9.41 -11.13 58.65
C PHE A 769 8.34 -10.16 59.12
N PHE A 770 7.24 -10.04 58.40
CA PHE A 770 6.19 -9.08 58.73
C PHE A 770 5.36 -9.42 59.98
N ASN A 771 5.32 -10.69 60.38
CA ASN A 771 4.67 -11.13 61.62
C ASN A 771 5.54 -10.93 62.87
N HIS A 772 6.88 -10.87 62.72
CA HIS A 772 7.81 -10.87 63.86
C HIS A 772 8.77 -9.67 63.90
N VAL A 773 8.87 -8.87 62.84
CA VAL A 773 9.84 -7.78 62.71
C VAL A 773 9.12 -6.44 62.55
N PHE A 774 9.35 -5.53 63.50
CA PHE A 774 8.87 -4.16 63.40
C PHE A 774 9.88 -3.30 62.64
N VAL A 775 9.47 -2.71 61.51
CA VAL A 775 10.40 -1.96 60.64
C VAL A 775 10.77 -0.60 61.22
N MET A 776 9.82 0.09 61.85
CA MET A 776 9.98 1.47 62.34
C MET A 776 10.47 1.48 63.80
N VAL A 777 11.68 0.99 64.05
CA VAL A 777 12.30 0.95 65.40
C VAL A 777 13.05 2.25 65.74
N GLU A 778 13.29 2.46 67.04
CA GLU A 778 14.01 3.63 67.56
C GLU A 778 15.50 3.64 67.17
N ASP A 779 16.12 2.46 67.05
CA ASP A 779 17.51 2.36 66.58
C ASP A 779 17.59 2.66 65.08
N GLU A 780 18.15 3.83 64.75
CA GLU A 780 18.29 4.29 63.37
C GLU A 780 19.12 3.34 62.49
N ARG A 781 20.11 2.65 63.04
CA ARG A 781 20.93 1.69 62.25
C ARG A 781 20.10 0.48 61.87
N VAL A 782 19.35 -0.09 62.82
CA VAL A 782 18.47 -1.24 62.58
C VAL A 782 17.32 -0.85 61.65
N LYS A 783 16.72 0.33 61.85
CA LYS A 783 15.68 0.88 60.98
C LYS A 783 16.17 1.00 59.54
N MET A 784 17.35 1.59 59.32
CA MET A 784 17.91 1.77 57.97
C MET A 784 18.27 0.44 57.32
N ASN A 785 18.84 -0.52 58.07
CA ASN A 785 19.15 -1.85 57.55
C ASN A 785 17.89 -2.60 57.08
N ARG A 786 16.80 -2.53 57.86
CA ARG A 786 15.49 -3.12 57.50
C ARG A 786 14.88 -2.45 56.27
N LEU A 787 14.98 -1.13 56.16
CA LEU A 787 14.49 -0.40 54.99
C LEU A 787 15.31 -0.72 53.74
N ALA A 788 16.64 -0.90 53.85
CA ALA A 788 17.49 -1.35 52.76
C ALA A 788 17.12 -2.78 52.32
N LEU A 789 16.89 -3.70 53.26
CA LEU A 789 16.45 -5.07 52.96
C LEU A 789 15.10 -5.07 52.21
N LEU A 790 14.11 -4.30 52.68
CA LEU A 790 12.82 -4.18 51.99
C LEU A 790 12.95 -3.52 50.61
N LYS A 791 13.88 -2.58 50.44
CA LYS A 791 14.18 -1.98 49.14
C LYS A 791 14.77 -3.00 48.18
N ASN A 792 15.73 -3.81 48.61
CA ASN A 792 16.32 -4.86 47.78
C ASN A 792 15.24 -5.84 47.28
N ILE A 793 14.31 -6.23 48.14
CA ILE A 793 13.18 -7.10 47.76
C ILE A 793 12.22 -6.38 46.81
N ALA A 794 11.79 -5.17 47.14
CA ALA A 794 10.87 -4.40 46.30
C ALA A 794 11.46 -4.07 44.92
N ASP A 795 12.78 -4.03 44.79
CA ASP A 795 13.50 -3.75 43.55
C ASP A 795 13.74 -5.02 42.70
N LEU A 796 13.53 -6.23 43.23
CA LEU A 796 13.70 -7.49 42.45
C LEU A 796 12.89 -7.55 41.14
N PRO A 797 11.66 -7.04 41.04
CA PRO A 797 10.90 -7.06 39.79
C PRO A 797 11.39 -6.05 38.74
N LYS A 798 12.25 -5.07 39.10
CA LYS A 798 12.70 -4.01 38.18
C LYS A 798 13.45 -4.59 36.99
N GLY A 799 13.19 -4.05 35.79
CA GLY A 799 13.66 -4.59 34.51
C GLY A 799 12.92 -5.85 34.06
N ILE A 800 11.96 -6.35 34.84
CA ILE A 800 11.17 -7.56 34.53
C ILE A 800 9.71 -7.21 34.37
N VAL A 801 9.10 -6.69 35.42
CA VAL A 801 7.65 -6.49 35.54
C VAL A 801 7.35 -5.46 36.63
N ASP A 802 6.48 -4.49 36.33
CA ASP A 802 5.94 -3.60 37.36
C ASP A 802 4.69 -4.24 37.97
N LEU A 803 4.84 -4.89 39.12
CA LEU A 803 3.74 -5.56 39.80
C LEU A 803 2.65 -4.60 40.30
N SER A 804 2.93 -3.29 40.40
CA SER A 804 2.03 -2.31 41.01
C SER A 804 0.78 -1.97 40.20
N VAL A 805 0.75 -2.36 38.93
CA VAL A 805 -0.41 -2.17 38.05
C VAL A 805 -1.30 -3.42 37.94
N LEU A 806 -0.98 -4.48 38.69
CA LEU A 806 -1.73 -5.74 38.67
C LEU A 806 -2.79 -5.80 39.79
N PRO A 807 -3.88 -6.54 39.59
CA PRO A 807 -4.87 -6.78 40.64
C PRO A 807 -4.25 -7.51 41.83
N GLY A 808 -4.55 -7.03 43.04
CA GLY A 808 -4.06 -7.63 44.29
C GLY A 808 -2.74 -7.05 44.82
N PHE A 809 -2.12 -6.10 44.10
CA PHE A 809 -1.03 -5.28 44.62
C PHE A 809 -1.53 -4.13 45.49
#